data_AF-A0A819E471-F1
#
_entry.id   AF-A0A819E471-F1
#
_cell.length_a   1.000
_cell.length_b   1.000
_cell.length_c   1.000
_cell.angle_alpha   90.00
_cell.angle_beta   90.00
_cell.angle_gamma   90.00
#
_symmetry.space_group_name_H-M   'P 1'
#
loop_
_entity.id
_entity.type
_entity.pdbx_description
1 polymer ?
#
loop_
_entity_poly.entity_id
_entity_poly.type
_entity_poly.pdbx_seq_one_letter_code
_entity_poly.pdbx_strand_id
1 'polypeptide(L)'
;MNDTCTCDVSSLCITPLTIKARGVNFTNSTSFTIPGLFTGCFFLAGMRKSTLECFYSESCIAIIEEYLQALAPPNKLPSPLNASIRNPVRKSLLKQLWTWNYFAKTVTISDEREVRQLFIATRLFILLLAISFVVLETYYVFERVTRLYHIESPTLEQFIHLQEDQLINHSLSCSCSTLAIQYEDFIQIDYVYHPVCSSRFSNPDRIEVIEYQPTYFFLDFRVLAPTFFNALGLYCEVAAKHIEKSLASFIRLLFVADQAFNLEVFTEKKNAIINNFKSSTTRAFVRDLTIISNMTRNNGLMTTHRTNFVFIMHGTYPFYTLMYAYTPHFISLEDPLDVCICFPGVQCHNPMAISSNYSFLPVRFLNIPGLFTGCLTDEGIRHSSLICLFNQTSVDLISYWFNASNVLAYDANMLNHFTPHSTVDEMVNEVFVDRWNYLIGGLMEILQIAIPHVVRTIFPLYSRFERWWHRQSPPIIPRSKLSFQILINQLRQLNLFASEDPTKDDEHEIRSQILSTRIFIIVLLLALVILTIYSSRVEITKTVTIFSPSLYEYSQLYANRYQTLICTCTNIAIRHKTFIILQPNSHPICQSSFVDLRWLDGLVQTSFIPSGIFIRDFRAIGAAIFGTIASLCQLLMRTINDGLLDFGEITILSTQVISKEQLTNQGQSLFYLFESTTENAFINSIQAFRDAMQANDLPSGYETSTFVSIFVQDEQNAQLLAEPIKYNHSCSCHKDSTCIESAGVYNYPNPVINYRIPGFFIGCYIIETTLQSNLGLLYNQTAIDDLRTRIAFDDYNPDLFNTTALNASLLAYFNTTTPISKMMEKMMIDSWHMQVNYSAYYEQCQPNECKYTYIVTHNVVFIVTTITGLVGGLTIILQFVIPRAIKLALRTWIKYYRRTQVQRISIASTIKDQL
;
A
#
# COMPACT_ATOMS: atom_id res chain seq x y z
N MET A 1 -27.27 -15.93 42.43
CA MET A 1 -26.34 -14.79 42.46
C MET A 1 -24.97 -15.41 42.48
N ASN A 2 -24.40 -15.57 41.28
CA ASN A 2 -23.10 -16.22 41.07
C ASN A 2 -22.05 -15.11 41.02
N ASP A 3 -21.86 -14.46 42.16
CA ASP A 3 -21.26 -13.11 42.20
C ASP A 3 -19.71 -13.15 42.28
N THR A 4 -19.10 -14.32 42.06
CA THR A 4 -17.66 -14.57 42.17
C THR A 4 -16.89 -14.32 40.86
N CYS A 5 -17.14 -13.19 40.20
CA CYS A 5 -16.26 -12.73 39.12
C CYS A 5 -14.96 -12.22 39.73
N THR A 6 -13.86 -12.96 39.57
CA THR A 6 -12.55 -12.64 40.16
C THR A 6 -11.50 -12.39 39.08
N CYS A 7 -10.61 -11.44 39.33
CA CYS A 7 -9.62 -10.98 38.35
C CYS A 7 -8.53 -11.99 37.99
N ASP A 8 -8.37 -13.04 38.79
CA ASP A 8 -7.46 -14.15 38.51
C ASP A 8 -8.06 -15.13 37.49
N VAL A 9 -9.40 -15.26 37.47
CA VAL A 9 -10.15 -16.12 36.53
C VAL A 9 -10.52 -15.36 35.25
N SER A 10 -10.92 -14.09 35.33
CA SER A 10 -11.25 -13.29 34.15
C SER A 10 -10.86 -11.82 34.28
N SER A 11 -10.04 -11.36 33.35
CA SER A 11 -9.68 -9.94 33.16
C SER A 11 -10.84 -9.07 32.66
N LEU A 12 -11.98 -9.67 32.30
CA LEU A 12 -13.20 -8.98 31.87
C LEU A 12 -14.16 -8.66 33.01
N CYS A 13 -13.87 -9.07 34.26
CA CYS A 13 -14.69 -8.70 35.40
C CYS A 13 -14.72 -7.18 35.59
N ILE A 14 -15.94 -6.63 35.58
CA ILE A 14 -16.23 -5.21 35.78
C ILE A 14 -17.27 -5.03 36.87
N THR A 15 -17.19 -3.92 37.60
CA THR A 15 -18.18 -3.49 38.60
C THR A 15 -18.46 -2.00 38.45
N PRO A 16 -19.67 -1.51 38.78
CA PRO A 16 -19.96 -0.08 38.77
C PRO A 16 -19.00 0.70 39.69
N LEU A 17 -18.46 1.82 39.20
CA LEU A 17 -17.50 2.62 39.96
C LEU A 17 -18.21 3.32 41.13
N THR A 18 -17.67 3.15 42.35
CA THR A 18 -18.22 3.75 43.57
C THR A 18 -17.26 4.72 44.24
N ILE A 19 -17.71 5.95 44.51
CA ILE A 19 -17.05 6.90 45.41
C ILE A 19 -17.48 6.54 46.83
N LYS A 20 -16.52 6.37 47.75
CA LYS A 20 -16.80 6.24 49.20
C LYS A 20 -16.34 7.48 49.94
N ALA A 21 -17.26 8.23 50.53
CA ALA A 21 -16.92 9.37 51.36
C ALA A 21 -16.28 8.89 52.68
N ARG A 22 -15.03 9.31 52.95
CA ARG A 22 -14.36 9.05 54.23
C ARG A 22 -14.68 10.18 55.20
N GLY A 23 -15.72 9.99 56.01
CA GLY A 23 -15.99 10.86 57.16
C GLY A 23 -14.84 10.83 58.18
N VAL A 24 -14.71 11.90 58.98
CA VAL A 24 -13.62 12.06 59.97
C VAL A 24 -13.68 10.99 61.08
N ASN A 25 -14.85 10.37 61.29
CA ASN A 25 -15.01 9.18 62.11
C ASN A 25 -15.23 7.94 61.22
N PHE A 26 -14.45 6.88 61.48
CA PHE A 26 -14.29 5.70 60.62
C PHE A 26 -15.52 4.77 60.47
N THR A 27 -16.68 5.10 61.03
CA THR A 27 -17.82 4.16 61.16
C THR A 27 -18.91 4.28 60.11
N ASN A 28 -19.05 5.43 59.42
CA ASN A 28 -20.09 5.65 58.41
C ASN A 28 -19.48 6.14 57.09
N SER A 29 -19.28 5.24 56.13
CA SER A 29 -18.94 5.60 54.74
C SER A 29 -20.18 5.50 53.85
N THR A 30 -20.70 6.63 53.38
CA THR A 30 -21.69 6.65 52.29
C THR A 30 -20.99 6.34 50.96
N SER A 31 -21.55 5.40 50.20
CA SER A 31 -21.06 5.03 48.88
C SER A 31 -22.00 5.52 47.77
N PHE A 32 -21.50 6.35 46.87
CA PHE A 32 -22.21 6.78 45.66
C PHE A 32 -21.69 6.02 44.44
N THR A 33 -22.56 5.24 43.80
CA THR A 33 -22.26 4.61 42.50
C THR A 33 -22.44 5.64 41.40
N ILE A 34 -21.47 5.77 40.49
CA ILE A 34 -21.56 6.69 39.35
C ILE A 34 -22.28 5.99 38.17
N PRO A 35 -23.45 6.49 37.71
CA PRO A 35 -24.10 6.02 36.48
C PRO A 35 -23.16 5.97 35.27
N GLY A 36 -23.20 4.87 34.53
CA GLY A 36 -22.41 4.67 33.32
C GLY A 36 -20.92 4.36 33.52
N LEU A 37 -20.31 4.63 34.68
CA LEU A 37 -18.89 4.34 34.91
C LEU A 37 -18.68 2.97 35.57
N PHE A 38 -17.70 2.23 35.05
CA PHE A 38 -17.29 0.93 35.53
C PHE A 38 -15.79 0.90 35.81
N THR A 39 -15.41 0.25 36.91
CA THR A 39 -14.04 -0.21 37.15
C THR A 39 -13.94 -1.70 36.81
N GLY A 40 -12.72 -2.20 36.59
CA GLY A 40 -12.47 -3.61 36.32
C GLY A 40 -11.04 -3.99 36.70
N CYS A 41 -10.68 -5.24 36.45
CA CYS A 41 -9.35 -5.81 36.76
C CYS A 41 -8.19 -5.02 36.14
N PHE A 42 -8.45 -4.40 34.99
CA PHE A 42 -7.61 -3.39 34.38
C PHE A 42 -8.45 -2.11 34.22
N PHE A 43 -7.89 -0.96 34.57
CA PHE A 43 -8.58 0.33 34.49
C PHE A 43 -9.04 0.63 33.06
N LEU A 44 -8.21 0.33 32.05
CA LEU A 44 -8.59 0.45 30.64
C LEU A 44 -9.76 -0.48 30.24
N ALA A 45 -9.94 -1.64 30.89
CA ALA A 45 -11.08 -2.52 30.62
C ALA A 45 -12.39 -1.93 31.18
N GLY A 46 -12.34 -1.35 32.39
CA GLY A 46 -13.45 -0.59 32.97
C GLY A 46 -13.82 0.63 32.12
N MET A 47 -12.84 1.42 31.68
CA MET A 47 -13.05 2.56 30.77
C MET A 47 -13.72 2.14 29.45
N ARG A 48 -13.26 1.06 28.80
CA ARG A 48 -13.83 0.58 27.53
C ARG A 48 -15.26 0.04 27.63
N LYS A 49 -15.74 -0.21 28.85
CA LYS A 49 -17.14 -0.59 29.15
C LYS A 49 -17.96 0.56 29.72
N SER A 50 -17.32 1.68 30.04
CA SER A 50 -17.97 2.87 30.58
C SER A 50 -18.65 3.69 29.50
N THR A 51 -19.81 4.25 29.84
CA THR A 51 -20.53 5.24 29.03
C THR A 51 -20.27 6.64 29.58
N LEU A 52 -20.47 7.67 28.75
CA LEU A 52 -20.44 9.06 29.20
C LEU A 52 -21.78 9.52 29.81
N GLU A 53 -22.63 8.59 30.26
CA GLU A 53 -23.99 8.88 30.74
C GLU A 53 -24.01 9.91 31.89
N CYS A 54 -23.15 9.74 32.89
CA CYS A 54 -23.00 10.74 33.96
C CYS A 54 -22.65 12.13 33.39
N PHE A 55 -21.74 12.19 32.41
CA PHE A 55 -21.30 13.43 31.75
C PHE A 55 -22.35 14.08 30.82
N TYR A 56 -23.53 13.48 30.66
CA TYR A 56 -24.70 14.10 30.04
C TYR A 56 -25.84 14.39 31.03
N SER A 57 -25.67 14.03 32.31
CA SER A 57 -26.64 14.25 33.37
C SER A 57 -26.16 15.38 34.29
N GLU A 58 -26.82 16.54 34.24
CA GLU A 58 -26.45 17.68 35.09
C GLU A 58 -26.52 17.36 36.60
N SER A 59 -27.37 16.43 37.04
CA SER A 59 -27.41 16.00 38.45
C SER A 59 -26.29 15.02 38.80
N CYS A 60 -25.84 14.17 37.86
CA CYS A 60 -24.70 13.29 38.09
C CYS A 60 -23.38 14.07 38.07
N ILE A 61 -23.23 14.98 37.10
CA ILE A 61 -22.18 16.00 37.09
C ILE A 61 -22.23 16.77 38.40
N ALA A 62 -23.37 17.31 38.83
CA ALA A 62 -23.45 18.11 40.06
C ALA A 62 -23.03 17.34 41.32
N ILE A 63 -23.26 16.02 41.42
CA ILE A 63 -22.77 15.21 42.54
C ILE A 63 -21.25 15.02 42.45
N ILE A 64 -20.71 14.68 41.28
CA ILE A 64 -19.25 14.57 41.09
C ILE A 64 -18.58 15.93 41.29
N GLU A 65 -19.20 17.02 40.84
CA GLU A 65 -18.80 18.40 41.06
C GLU A 65 -18.99 18.83 42.52
N GLU A 66 -19.92 18.29 43.29
CA GLU A 66 -19.97 18.54 44.74
C GLU A 66 -18.74 17.92 45.43
N TYR A 67 -18.33 16.71 45.00
CA TYR A 67 -17.07 16.09 45.43
C TYR A 67 -15.79 16.75 44.87
N LEU A 68 -15.82 17.37 43.68
CA LEU A 68 -14.64 17.92 42.99
C LEU A 68 -14.51 19.44 42.98
N GLN A 69 -15.59 20.23 43.06
CA GLN A 69 -15.56 21.69 43.25
C GLN A 69 -15.26 22.06 44.72
N ALA A 70 -15.41 21.10 45.64
CA ALA A 70 -14.68 21.10 46.91
C ALA A 70 -13.14 21.21 46.72
N LEU A 71 -12.64 20.97 45.50
CA LEU A 71 -11.25 21.12 45.04
C LEU A 71 -11.12 22.16 43.88
N ALA A 72 -12.05 23.12 43.79
CA ALA A 72 -12.02 24.37 42.99
C ALA A 72 -12.53 24.30 41.49
N PRO A 73 -12.48 25.37 40.64
CA PRO A 73 -13.73 25.99 40.16
C PRO A 73 -13.94 26.03 38.61
N PRO A 74 -15.16 26.38 38.11
CA PRO A 74 -15.64 25.95 36.78
C PRO A 74 -15.97 27.04 35.73
N ASN A 75 -16.30 26.59 34.50
CA ASN A 75 -17.19 27.28 33.54
C ASN A 75 -17.80 26.34 32.46
N LYS A 76 -18.67 26.84 31.56
CA LYS A 76 -19.42 26.09 30.51
C LYS A 76 -19.53 26.91 29.19
N LEU A 77 -19.77 26.28 28.02
CA LEU A 77 -20.61 26.75 26.85
C LEU A 77 -20.73 25.61 25.78
N PRO A 78 -21.60 25.64 24.72
CA PRO A 78 -22.32 24.44 24.23
C PRO A 78 -22.34 24.23 22.67
N SER A 79 -23.35 23.50 22.14
CA SER A 79 -23.39 22.84 20.82
C SER A 79 -24.53 23.28 19.85
N PRO A 80 -24.49 22.92 18.52
CA PRO A 80 -25.53 23.22 17.51
C PRO A 80 -26.17 21.99 16.79
N LEU A 81 -27.11 22.21 15.83
CA LEU A 81 -28.02 21.18 15.24
C LEU A 81 -28.15 21.13 13.69
N ASN A 82 -27.91 19.94 13.12
CA ASN A 82 -28.60 19.11 12.08
C ASN A 82 -29.34 19.63 10.78
N ALA A 83 -29.16 18.85 9.68
CA ALA A 83 -30.09 18.48 8.56
C ALA A 83 -30.59 19.53 7.50
N SER A 84 -31.03 19.19 6.25
CA SER A 84 -30.83 18.06 5.27
C SER A 84 -31.60 18.30 3.92
N ILE A 85 -31.54 17.37 2.91
CA ILE A 85 -32.56 17.09 1.81
C ILE A 85 -32.67 18.12 0.62
N ARG A 86 -32.97 17.84 -0.69
CA ARG A 86 -33.02 16.64 -1.61
C ARG A 86 -33.12 17.01 -3.14
N ASN A 87 -32.39 16.29 -4.01
CA ASN A 87 -32.68 15.72 -5.37
C ASN A 87 -33.28 16.50 -6.62
N PRO A 88 -33.12 15.93 -7.87
CA PRO A 88 -33.30 16.62 -9.19
C PRO A 88 -34.33 15.95 -10.16
N VAL A 89 -34.37 16.27 -11.49
CA VAL A 89 -34.95 15.41 -12.59
C VAL A 89 -34.73 15.88 -14.07
N ARG A 90 -34.33 14.96 -15.00
CA ARG A 90 -34.61 14.77 -16.49
C ARG A 90 -34.62 15.94 -17.53
N LYS A 91 -34.63 15.81 -18.90
CA LYS A 91 -34.36 14.75 -19.94
C LYS A 91 -34.13 15.36 -21.37
N SER A 92 -33.14 14.83 -22.12
CA SER A 92 -33.13 14.27 -23.52
C SER A 92 -34.10 14.73 -24.67
N LEU A 93 -33.59 14.89 -25.92
CA LEU A 93 -33.97 14.13 -27.18
C LEU A 93 -33.56 14.77 -28.56
N LEU A 94 -33.19 13.89 -29.53
CA LEU A 94 -33.36 13.93 -31.02
C LEU A 94 -32.64 14.92 -32.00
N LYS A 95 -31.73 14.38 -32.84
CA LYS A 95 -31.85 14.04 -34.30
C LYS A 95 -33.00 14.69 -35.14
N GLN A 96 -32.94 14.90 -36.48
CA GLN A 96 -32.01 14.54 -37.59
C GLN A 96 -32.38 15.38 -38.86
N LEU A 97 -31.50 15.54 -39.85
CA LEU A 97 -31.85 16.11 -41.18
C LEU A 97 -30.97 15.57 -42.33
N TRP A 98 -31.55 15.33 -43.51
CA TRP A 98 -30.83 14.99 -44.75
C TRP A 98 -31.71 15.19 -46.00
N THR A 99 -31.19 15.81 -47.06
CA THR A 99 -31.57 15.71 -48.50
C THR A 99 -30.94 16.87 -49.27
N TRP A 100 -30.48 16.63 -50.51
CA TRP A 100 -30.42 17.56 -51.67
C TRP A 100 -29.76 16.83 -52.86
N ASN A 101 -30.00 17.28 -54.10
CA ASN A 101 -29.34 16.75 -55.31
C ASN A 101 -29.22 17.88 -56.37
N TYR A 102 -28.19 17.84 -57.21
CA TYR A 102 -27.43 19.07 -57.53
C TYR A 102 -27.70 19.75 -58.89
N PHE A 103 -28.18 19.07 -59.94
CA PHE A 103 -28.32 19.70 -61.27
C PHE A 103 -29.67 19.46 -61.97
N ALA A 104 -30.45 20.54 -62.13
CA ALA A 104 -31.58 20.63 -63.05
C ALA A 104 -31.80 22.08 -63.56
N LYS A 105 -31.66 22.29 -64.87
CA LYS A 105 -32.27 23.39 -65.68
C LYS A 105 -32.31 22.92 -67.14
N THR A 106 -33.45 22.71 -67.79
CA THR A 106 -34.47 23.68 -68.26
C THR A 106 -33.99 24.65 -69.34
N VAL A 107 -34.13 24.25 -70.60
CA VAL A 107 -34.65 25.02 -71.75
C VAL A 107 -34.92 24.02 -72.90
N THR A 108 -35.87 24.31 -73.78
CA THR A 108 -36.32 23.43 -74.87
C THR A 108 -35.35 23.43 -76.06
N ILE A 109 -34.92 22.25 -76.50
CA ILE A 109 -34.19 22.02 -77.77
C ILE A 109 -34.85 20.83 -78.48
N SER A 110 -34.92 20.88 -79.82
CA SER A 110 -35.66 19.92 -80.66
C SER A 110 -34.74 19.04 -81.52
N ASP A 111 -33.75 18.39 -80.92
CA ASP A 111 -32.97 17.31 -81.55
C ASP A 111 -32.78 16.16 -80.56
N GLU A 112 -33.07 14.94 -81.02
CA GLU A 112 -32.98 13.70 -80.23
C GLU A 112 -31.53 13.24 -79.98
N ARG A 113 -30.55 13.81 -80.71
CA ARG A 113 -29.12 13.47 -80.58
C ARG A 113 -28.43 14.15 -79.39
N GLU A 114 -28.78 15.39 -79.06
CA GLU A 114 -28.15 16.13 -77.94
C GLU A 114 -28.52 15.54 -76.57
N VAL A 115 -29.79 15.16 -76.36
CA VAL A 115 -30.26 14.57 -75.10
C VAL A 115 -29.47 13.32 -74.75
N ARG A 116 -29.10 12.51 -75.76
CA ARG A 116 -28.26 11.32 -75.59
C ARG A 116 -26.84 11.69 -75.13
N GLN A 117 -26.28 12.80 -75.60
CA GLN A 117 -24.94 13.26 -75.24
C GLN A 117 -24.86 13.76 -73.79
N LEU A 118 -25.86 14.49 -73.26
CA LEU A 118 -25.83 14.93 -71.86
C LEU A 118 -25.89 13.78 -70.85
N PHE A 119 -26.70 12.74 -71.11
CA PHE A 119 -26.72 11.54 -70.26
C PHE A 119 -25.42 10.73 -70.36
N ILE A 120 -24.80 10.68 -71.55
CA ILE A 120 -23.48 10.05 -71.73
C ILE A 120 -22.40 10.86 -71.01
N ALA A 121 -22.36 12.18 -71.14
CA ALA A 121 -21.40 13.05 -70.47
C ALA A 121 -21.48 12.96 -68.94
N THR A 122 -22.70 12.91 -68.39
CA THR A 122 -22.91 12.72 -66.94
C THR A 122 -22.39 11.35 -66.47
N ARG A 123 -22.61 10.30 -67.26
CA ARG A 123 -22.13 8.95 -66.96
C ARG A 123 -20.61 8.81 -67.14
N LEU A 124 -20.02 9.45 -68.15
CA LEU A 124 -18.58 9.53 -68.36
C LEU A 124 -17.89 10.34 -67.26
N PHE A 125 -18.51 11.41 -66.77
CA PHE A 125 -18.03 12.16 -65.60
C PHE A 125 -18.05 11.28 -64.34
N ILE A 126 -19.16 10.59 -64.04
CA ILE A 126 -19.25 9.67 -62.90
C ILE A 126 -18.25 8.51 -63.04
N LEU A 127 -18.05 7.97 -64.24
CA LEU A 127 -17.17 6.83 -64.50
C LEU A 127 -15.68 7.24 -64.49
N LEU A 128 -15.31 8.42 -64.98
CA LEU A 128 -13.96 8.97 -64.83
C LEU A 128 -13.68 9.41 -63.39
N LEU A 129 -14.67 9.96 -62.68
CA LEU A 129 -14.59 10.23 -61.25
C LEU A 129 -14.34 8.92 -60.50
N ALA A 130 -15.14 7.87 -60.75
CA ALA A 130 -14.98 6.55 -60.14
C ALA A 130 -13.63 5.90 -60.48
N ILE A 131 -13.14 6.00 -61.72
CA ILE A 131 -11.79 5.52 -62.08
C ILE A 131 -10.70 6.33 -61.35
N SER A 132 -10.83 7.65 -61.25
CA SER A 132 -9.89 8.47 -60.47
C SER A 132 -9.93 8.13 -58.98
N PHE A 133 -11.12 7.80 -58.45
CA PHE A 133 -11.33 7.35 -57.09
C PHE A 133 -10.70 5.96 -56.87
N VAL A 134 -10.86 5.03 -57.81
CA VAL A 134 -10.22 3.70 -57.78
C VAL A 134 -8.70 3.79 -57.91
N VAL A 135 -8.16 4.73 -58.70
CA VAL A 135 -6.71 4.98 -58.78
C VAL A 135 -6.19 5.63 -57.48
N LEU A 136 -6.96 6.51 -56.85
CA LEU A 136 -6.59 7.13 -55.57
C LEU A 136 -6.69 6.13 -54.41
N GLU A 137 -7.75 5.33 -54.36
CA GLU A 137 -7.96 4.22 -53.42
C GLU A 137 -6.88 3.14 -53.59
N THR A 138 -6.55 2.71 -54.83
CA THR A 138 -5.46 1.73 -55.02
C THR A 138 -4.10 2.31 -54.63
N TYR A 139 -3.85 3.61 -54.81
CA TYR A 139 -2.67 4.27 -54.26
C TYR A 139 -2.66 4.25 -52.72
N TYR A 140 -3.79 4.60 -52.07
CA TYR A 140 -3.97 4.53 -50.61
C TYR A 140 -4.00 3.10 -50.02
N VAL A 141 -4.26 2.08 -50.83
CA VAL A 141 -4.27 0.66 -50.44
C VAL A 141 -2.91 0.00 -50.63
N PHE A 142 -2.09 0.48 -51.58
CA PHE A 142 -0.69 0.03 -51.74
C PHE A 142 0.31 0.82 -50.87
N GLU A 143 -0.03 2.03 -50.42
CA GLU A 143 0.61 2.60 -49.25
C GLU A 143 0.26 1.75 -48.01
N ARG A 144 1.28 1.19 -47.33
CA ARG A 144 1.08 0.34 -46.14
C ARG A 144 0.66 1.17 -44.92
N VAL A 145 -0.57 1.69 -44.94
CA VAL A 145 -1.19 2.35 -43.80
C VAL A 145 -1.61 1.28 -42.79
N THR A 146 -0.96 1.27 -41.62
CA THR A 146 -1.45 0.54 -40.44
C THR A 146 -2.77 1.15 -39.98
N ARG A 147 -3.91 0.57 -40.41
CA ARG A 147 -5.24 1.02 -40.01
C ARG A 147 -5.47 0.67 -38.54
N LEU A 148 -5.48 1.70 -37.67
CA LEU A 148 -5.83 1.55 -36.27
C LEU A 148 -7.36 1.39 -36.16
N TYR A 149 -7.83 0.23 -35.71
CA TYR A 149 -9.25 -0.03 -35.51
C TYR A 149 -9.65 0.37 -34.09
N HIS A 150 -10.32 1.52 -33.94
CA HIS A 150 -10.83 1.99 -32.66
C HIS A 150 -12.22 1.37 -32.39
N ILE A 151 -12.35 0.61 -31.31
CA ILE A 151 -13.62 0.04 -30.84
C ILE A 151 -14.03 0.80 -29.58
N GLU A 152 -15.15 1.53 -29.65
CA GLU A 152 -15.70 2.21 -28.48
C GLU A 152 -16.40 1.20 -27.57
N SER A 153 -15.96 1.12 -26.31
CA SER A 153 -16.57 0.29 -25.25
C SER A 153 -16.81 -1.19 -25.63
N PRO A 154 -15.75 -1.97 -25.95
CA PRO A 154 -15.88 -3.39 -26.25
C PRO A 154 -16.46 -4.19 -25.08
N THR A 155 -17.20 -5.26 -25.36
CA THR A 155 -17.67 -6.21 -24.33
C THR A 155 -16.55 -7.16 -23.91
N LEU A 156 -16.68 -7.78 -22.73
CA LEU A 156 -15.73 -8.80 -22.25
C LEU A 156 -15.56 -9.96 -23.24
N GLU A 157 -16.65 -10.41 -23.85
CA GLU A 157 -16.67 -11.48 -24.86
C GLU A 157 -15.94 -11.06 -26.16
N GLN A 158 -16.11 -9.80 -26.59
CA GLN A 158 -15.35 -9.24 -27.71
C GLN A 158 -13.86 -9.10 -27.40
N PHE A 159 -13.51 -8.68 -26.18
CA PHE A 159 -12.13 -8.58 -25.73
C PHE A 159 -11.42 -9.95 -25.75
N ILE A 160 -12.06 -10.98 -25.17
CA ILE A 160 -11.52 -12.36 -25.17
C ILE A 160 -11.31 -12.85 -26.61
N HIS A 161 -12.30 -12.69 -27.51
CA HIS A 161 -12.17 -13.10 -28.91
C HIS A 161 -11.03 -12.35 -29.65
N LEU A 162 -10.82 -11.06 -29.39
CA LEU A 162 -9.72 -10.29 -29.99
C LEU A 162 -8.34 -10.69 -29.45
N GLN A 163 -8.30 -11.20 -28.22
CA GLN A 163 -7.10 -11.67 -27.54
C GLN A 163 -6.70 -13.11 -27.94
N GLU A 164 -7.67 -13.93 -28.37
CA GLU A 164 -7.42 -15.27 -28.94
C GLU A 164 -6.91 -15.25 -30.39
N ASP A 165 -7.15 -14.17 -31.14
CA ASP A 165 -6.63 -14.02 -32.52
C ASP A 165 -5.13 -13.70 -32.53
N GLN A 166 -4.32 -14.69 -32.92
CA GLN A 166 -2.86 -14.58 -33.00
C GLN A 166 -2.35 -13.49 -33.98
N LEU A 167 -3.17 -13.03 -34.93
CA LEU A 167 -2.80 -11.92 -35.84
C LEU A 167 -3.02 -10.54 -35.21
N ILE A 168 -3.88 -10.44 -34.18
CA ILE A 168 -4.31 -9.18 -33.57
C ILE A 168 -3.70 -8.98 -32.18
N ASN A 169 -3.64 -10.04 -31.37
CA ASN A 169 -3.24 -10.05 -29.95
C ASN A 169 -1.94 -9.25 -29.69
N HIS A 170 -0.89 -9.46 -30.49
CA HIS A 170 0.40 -8.74 -30.38
C HIS A 170 0.34 -7.22 -30.66
N SER A 171 -0.82 -6.69 -31.04
CA SER A 171 -1.08 -5.27 -31.31
C SER A 171 -2.33 -4.72 -30.58
N LEU A 172 -2.98 -5.54 -29.74
CA LEU A 172 -4.20 -5.20 -29.04
C LEU A 172 -3.88 -4.27 -27.85
N SER A 173 -4.43 -3.06 -27.86
CA SER A 173 -4.20 -2.03 -26.83
C SER A 173 -5.54 -1.52 -26.31
N CYS A 174 -6.06 -2.13 -25.24
CA CYS A 174 -7.36 -1.82 -24.66
C CYS A 174 -7.22 -0.94 -23.42
N SER A 175 -7.17 0.37 -23.62
CA SER A 175 -7.07 1.35 -22.52
C SER A 175 -8.35 1.41 -21.67
N CYS A 176 -8.18 1.52 -20.36
CA CYS A 176 -9.28 1.62 -19.39
C CYS A 176 -9.93 3.03 -19.40
N SER A 177 -11.26 3.09 -19.30
CA SER A 177 -12.00 4.35 -19.06
C SER A 177 -11.91 4.82 -17.61
N THR A 178 -11.70 3.89 -16.68
CA THR A 178 -11.43 4.14 -15.26
C THR A 178 -10.07 3.56 -14.90
N LEU A 179 -9.09 4.42 -14.59
CA LEU A 179 -7.70 4.00 -14.31
C LEU A 179 -7.54 3.28 -12.96
N ALA A 180 -8.54 3.34 -12.08
CA ALA A 180 -8.53 2.72 -10.77
C ALA A 180 -9.90 2.15 -10.41
N ILE A 181 -9.90 0.97 -9.79
CA ILE A 181 -11.06 0.30 -9.17
C ILE A 181 -10.67 -0.13 -7.74
N GLN A 182 -11.61 -0.37 -6.83
CA GLN A 182 -11.27 -0.83 -5.48
C GLN A 182 -11.08 -2.35 -5.44
N TYR A 183 -10.30 -2.85 -4.49
CA TYR A 183 -10.15 -4.30 -4.29
C TYR A 183 -11.48 -4.98 -3.92
N GLU A 184 -12.41 -4.28 -3.24
CA GLU A 184 -13.77 -4.77 -2.97
C GLU A 184 -14.60 -5.08 -4.24
N ASP A 185 -14.27 -4.48 -5.40
CA ASP A 185 -14.98 -4.72 -6.66
C ASP A 185 -14.68 -6.12 -7.27
N PHE A 186 -13.56 -6.76 -6.90
CA PHE A 186 -13.08 -7.98 -7.57
C PHE A 186 -12.30 -8.98 -6.69
N ILE A 187 -12.02 -8.67 -5.43
CA ILE A 187 -11.33 -9.56 -4.48
C ILE A 187 -12.24 -9.88 -3.28
N GLN A 188 -12.70 -11.13 -3.21
CA GLN A 188 -13.26 -11.72 -2.00
C GLN A 188 -12.21 -12.64 -1.36
N ILE A 189 -11.97 -12.47 -0.05
CA ILE A 189 -11.08 -13.32 0.75
C ILE A 189 -11.90 -13.87 1.92
N ASP A 190 -12.10 -15.19 1.93
CA ASP A 190 -12.71 -15.91 3.04
C ASP A 190 -11.63 -16.71 3.78
N TYR A 191 -11.84 -17.04 5.05
CA TYR A 191 -10.87 -17.79 5.86
C TYR A 191 -11.55 -18.65 6.92
N VAL A 192 -10.82 -19.67 7.39
CA VAL A 192 -11.23 -20.60 8.43
C VAL A 192 -10.14 -20.61 9.50
N TYR A 193 -10.50 -20.23 10.73
CA TYR A 193 -9.61 -20.32 11.88
C TYR A 193 -9.40 -21.77 12.31
N HIS A 194 -8.23 -22.03 12.91
CA HIS A 194 -7.91 -23.28 13.58
C HIS A 194 -9.01 -23.63 14.62
N PRO A 195 -9.50 -24.89 14.69
CA PRO A 195 -10.63 -25.28 15.55
C PRO A 195 -10.48 -24.94 17.03
N VAL A 196 -9.25 -24.72 17.52
CA VAL A 196 -9.02 -24.26 18.89
C VAL A 196 -9.70 -22.92 19.20
N CYS A 197 -9.81 -22.00 18.22
CA CYS A 197 -10.39 -20.68 18.45
C CYS A 197 -11.93 -20.69 18.55
N SER A 198 -12.58 -21.79 18.19
CA SER A 198 -14.01 -22.02 18.43
C SER A 198 -14.28 -22.94 19.64
N SER A 199 -13.26 -23.21 20.45
CA SER A 199 -13.32 -24.22 21.52
C SER A 199 -13.98 -23.74 22.81
N ARG A 200 -14.28 -24.70 23.69
CA ARG A 200 -14.65 -24.42 25.09
C ARG A 200 -13.43 -23.94 25.90
N PHE A 201 -12.22 -24.31 25.50
CA PHE A 201 -10.96 -23.96 26.15
C PHE A 201 -10.41 -22.58 25.73
N SER A 202 -10.92 -21.98 24.66
CA SER A 202 -10.59 -20.61 24.20
C SER A 202 -11.67 -19.59 24.56
N ASN A 203 -12.59 -19.93 25.46
CA ASN A 203 -13.70 -19.07 25.85
C ASN A 203 -13.67 -18.83 27.37
N PRO A 204 -13.34 -17.60 27.83
CA PRO A 204 -13.15 -17.32 29.25
C PRO A 204 -14.45 -17.45 30.08
N ASP A 205 -15.62 -17.27 29.46
CA ASP A 205 -16.92 -17.38 30.13
C ASP A 205 -17.36 -18.85 30.36
N ARG A 206 -16.49 -19.84 30.06
CA ARG A 206 -16.84 -21.29 30.06
C ARG A 206 -15.93 -22.18 30.89
N ILE A 207 -14.97 -21.61 31.63
CA ILE A 207 -14.02 -22.33 32.48
C ILE A 207 -14.35 -22.02 33.95
N GLU A 208 -15.37 -22.70 34.48
CA GLU A 208 -15.66 -22.68 35.92
C GLU A 208 -14.66 -23.61 36.65
N VAL A 209 -13.69 -23.01 37.34
CA VAL A 209 -12.71 -23.73 38.16
C VAL A 209 -13.43 -24.35 39.37
N ILE A 210 -13.27 -25.67 39.58
CA ILE A 210 -13.76 -26.32 40.80
C ILE A 210 -12.88 -25.86 41.97
N GLU A 211 -13.47 -25.08 42.88
CA GLU A 211 -12.93 -24.58 44.17
C GLU A 211 -11.40 -24.47 44.27
N TYR A 212 -10.90 -23.24 44.18
CA TYR A 212 -9.49 -22.89 44.42
C TYR A 212 -9.04 -23.34 45.84
N GLN A 213 -8.43 -24.52 45.92
CA GLN A 213 -7.75 -25.00 47.12
C GLN A 213 -6.40 -24.26 47.22
N PRO A 214 -6.20 -23.33 48.18
CA PRO A 214 -5.11 -22.35 48.14
C PRO A 214 -3.74 -22.91 48.55
N THR A 215 -3.56 -24.22 48.46
CA THR A 215 -2.46 -24.99 49.05
C THR A 215 -1.58 -25.69 48.02
N TYR A 216 -1.90 -25.62 46.72
CA TYR A 216 -1.09 -26.25 45.68
C TYR A 216 0.20 -25.47 45.37
N PHE A 217 1.18 -26.20 44.83
CA PHE A 217 2.44 -25.63 44.33
C PHE A 217 2.16 -24.68 43.16
N PHE A 218 2.85 -23.53 43.09
CA PHE A 218 2.53 -22.46 42.13
C PHE A 218 2.78 -22.83 40.64
N LEU A 219 3.51 -23.92 40.36
CA LEU A 219 3.68 -24.48 39.02
C LEU A 219 2.71 -25.65 38.72
N ASP A 220 1.75 -25.94 39.58
CA ASP A 220 0.74 -26.98 39.33
C ASP A 220 -0.21 -26.58 38.20
N PHE A 221 -0.46 -27.50 37.28
CA PHE A 221 -1.37 -27.32 36.15
C PHE A 221 -2.74 -26.75 36.56
N ARG A 222 -3.29 -27.14 37.72
CA ARG A 222 -4.61 -26.67 38.20
C ARG A 222 -4.62 -25.17 38.54
N VAL A 223 -3.47 -24.61 38.92
CA VAL A 223 -3.29 -23.17 39.19
C VAL A 223 -3.07 -22.40 37.88
N LEU A 224 -2.25 -22.94 36.97
CA LEU A 224 -1.83 -22.24 35.76
C LEU A 224 -2.85 -22.31 34.59
N ALA A 225 -3.62 -23.39 34.49
CA ALA A 225 -4.50 -23.65 33.35
C ALA A 225 -5.59 -22.59 33.10
N PRO A 226 -6.27 -22.00 34.11
CA PRO A 226 -7.28 -20.95 33.86
C PRO A 226 -6.70 -19.76 33.09
N THR A 227 -5.52 -19.28 33.51
CA THR A 227 -4.85 -18.14 32.88
C THR A 227 -4.24 -18.52 31.53
N PHE A 228 -3.73 -19.74 31.38
CA PHE A 228 -3.27 -20.29 30.08
C PHE A 228 -4.41 -20.32 29.05
N PHE A 229 -5.56 -20.86 29.42
CA PHE A 229 -6.72 -20.99 28.53
C PHE A 229 -7.42 -19.65 28.26
N ASN A 230 -7.51 -18.76 29.25
CA ASN A 230 -7.96 -17.38 29.03
C ASN A 230 -7.06 -16.65 28.02
N ALA A 231 -5.74 -16.73 28.18
CA ALA A 231 -4.79 -16.10 27.26
C ALA A 231 -4.84 -16.73 25.85
N LEU A 232 -5.02 -18.05 25.71
CA LEU A 232 -5.29 -18.70 24.42
C LEU A 232 -6.57 -18.15 23.75
N GLY A 233 -7.62 -17.91 24.52
CA GLY A 233 -8.84 -17.22 24.05
C GLY A 233 -8.58 -15.79 23.57
N LEU A 234 -7.82 -15.00 24.34
CA LEU A 234 -7.43 -13.64 23.97
C LEU A 234 -6.55 -13.60 22.71
N TYR A 235 -5.65 -14.57 22.52
CA TYR A 235 -4.87 -14.71 21.28
C TYR A 235 -5.78 -14.88 20.06
N CYS A 236 -6.79 -15.76 20.14
CA CYS A 236 -7.80 -15.92 19.09
C CYS A 236 -8.67 -14.67 18.87
N GLU A 237 -9.06 -13.95 19.93
CA GLU A 237 -9.85 -12.71 19.83
C GLU A 237 -9.06 -11.57 19.13
N VAL A 238 -7.78 -11.40 19.50
CA VAL A 238 -6.91 -10.37 18.92
C VAL A 238 -6.52 -10.73 17.49
N ALA A 239 -6.25 -12.00 17.19
CA ALA A 239 -6.06 -12.50 15.83
C ALA A 239 -7.27 -12.17 14.94
N ALA A 240 -8.49 -12.46 15.42
CA ALA A 240 -9.71 -12.20 14.66
C ALA A 240 -9.91 -10.71 14.34
N LYS A 241 -9.71 -9.83 15.33
CA LYS A 241 -9.82 -8.38 15.17
C LYS A 241 -8.71 -7.80 14.29
N HIS A 242 -7.52 -8.39 14.31
CA HIS A 242 -6.40 -7.99 13.47
C HIS A 242 -6.67 -8.30 11.99
N ILE A 243 -7.19 -9.49 11.68
CA ILE A 243 -7.60 -9.84 10.31
C ILE A 243 -8.78 -8.99 9.84
N GLU A 244 -9.81 -8.79 10.67
CA GLU A 244 -10.95 -7.93 10.33
C GLU A 244 -10.50 -6.51 9.95
N LYS A 245 -9.69 -5.88 10.80
CA LYS A 245 -9.14 -4.53 10.58
C LYS A 245 -8.24 -4.47 9.34
N SER A 246 -7.39 -5.48 9.15
CA SER A 246 -6.45 -5.54 8.01
C SER A 246 -7.20 -5.73 6.70
N LEU A 247 -8.19 -6.64 6.66
CA LEU A 247 -9.04 -6.88 5.49
C LEU A 247 -9.88 -5.63 5.15
N ALA A 248 -10.53 -5.01 6.13
CA ALA A 248 -11.31 -3.78 5.95
C ALA A 248 -10.47 -2.57 5.48
N SER A 249 -9.16 -2.61 5.69
CA SER A 249 -8.21 -1.62 5.15
C SER A 249 -7.76 -2.00 3.73
N PHE A 250 -7.48 -3.29 3.51
CA PHE A 250 -7.03 -3.85 2.23
C PHE A 250 -8.08 -3.73 1.12
N ILE A 251 -9.36 -4.05 1.37
CA ILE A 251 -10.40 -4.03 0.33
C ILE A 251 -10.68 -2.63 -0.23
N ARG A 252 -10.31 -1.59 0.51
CA ARG A 252 -10.40 -0.17 0.11
C ARG A 252 -9.20 0.33 -0.68
N LEU A 253 -8.17 -0.50 -0.88
CA LEU A 253 -7.04 -0.16 -1.73
C LEU A 253 -7.47 -0.16 -3.21
N LEU A 254 -6.79 0.66 -4.01
CA LEU A 254 -7.07 0.82 -5.42
C LEU A 254 -6.18 -0.07 -6.28
N PHE A 255 -6.79 -0.89 -7.13
CA PHE A 255 -6.12 -1.54 -8.25
C PHE A 255 -6.03 -0.54 -9.40
N VAL A 256 -4.81 -0.12 -9.72
CA VAL A 256 -4.53 0.83 -10.79
C VAL A 256 -4.15 0.06 -12.06
N ALA A 257 -4.89 0.29 -13.15
CA ALA A 257 -4.68 -0.34 -14.44
C ALA A 257 -5.07 0.61 -15.57
N ASP A 258 -4.10 1.00 -16.40
CA ASP A 258 -4.33 1.83 -17.59
C ASP A 258 -4.75 1.02 -18.82
N GLN A 259 -4.52 -0.31 -18.82
CA GLN A 259 -5.03 -1.24 -19.83
C GLN A 259 -5.70 -2.48 -19.21
N ALA A 260 -6.64 -3.07 -19.95
CA ALA A 260 -7.28 -4.34 -19.60
C ALA A 260 -6.29 -5.51 -19.73
N PHE A 261 -6.08 -6.27 -18.66
CA PHE A 261 -5.21 -7.46 -18.65
C PHE A 261 -5.96 -8.69 -19.18
N ASN A 262 -5.19 -9.63 -19.74
CA ASN A 262 -5.71 -10.98 -20.02
C ASN A 262 -6.00 -11.75 -18.71
N LEU A 263 -6.79 -12.82 -18.79
CA LEU A 263 -7.22 -13.59 -17.62
C LEU A 263 -6.06 -14.19 -16.81
N GLU A 264 -4.98 -14.58 -17.47
CA GLU A 264 -3.79 -15.19 -16.86
C GLU A 264 -3.01 -14.15 -16.03
N VAL A 265 -2.60 -13.05 -16.65
CA VAL A 265 -1.89 -11.92 -16.01
C VAL A 265 -2.75 -11.26 -14.93
N PHE A 266 -4.06 -11.16 -15.13
CA PHE A 266 -4.97 -10.69 -14.09
C PHE A 266 -5.00 -11.63 -12.89
N THR A 267 -5.04 -12.95 -13.13
CA THR A 267 -5.03 -13.97 -12.07
C THR A 267 -3.69 -13.98 -11.32
N GLU A 268 -2.56 -13.88 -12.02
CA GLU A 268 -1.23 -13.78 -11.41
C GLU A 268 -1.14 -12.53 -10.51
N LYS A 269 -1.50 -11.35 -11.03
CA LYS A 269 -1.49 -10.09 -10.25
C LYS A 269 -2.41 -10.16 -9.03
N LYS A 270 -3.64 -10.67 -9.19
CA LYS A 270 -4.59 -10.87 -8.10
C LYS A 270 -4.00 -11.80 -7.03
N ASN A 271 -3.40 -12.92 -7.42
CA ASN A 271 -2.80 -13.88 -6.48
C ASN A 271 -1.59 -13.28 -5.75
N ALA A 272 -0.75 -12.49 -6.44
CA ALA A 272 0.36 -11.76 -5.82
C ALA A 272 -0.13 -10.73 -4.79
N ILE A 273 -1.18 -9.97 -5.11
CA ILE A 273 -1.82 -9.00 -4.21
C ILE A 273 -2.38 -9.70 -2.95
N ILE A 274 -3.10 -10.81 -3.12
CA ILE A 274 -3.66 -11.61 -2.00
C ILE A 274 -2.54 -12.20 -1.13
N ASN A 275 -1.46 -12.71 -1.73
CA ASN A 275 -0.35 -13.29 -0.97
C ASN A 275 0.45 -12.22 -0.21
N ASN A 276 0.62 -11.02 -0.78
CA ASN A 276 1.23 -9.90 -0.08
C ASN A 276 0.39 -9.45 1.12
N PHE A 277 -0.94 -9.36 0.94
CA PHE A 277 -1.88 -9.06 2.03
C PHE A 277 -1.75 -10.02 3.22
N LYS A 278 -1.75 -11.33 2.96
CA LYS A 278 -1.54 -12.34 4.01
C LYS A 278 -0.20 -12.12 4.72
N SER A 279 0.89 -12.05 3.95
CA SER A 279 2.25 -11.99 4.47
C SER A 279 2.50 -10.73 5.31
N SER A 280 2.03 -9.56 4.88
CA SER A 280 2.13 -8.29 5.63
C SER A 280 1.22 -8.29 6.87
N THR A 281 -0.01 -8.81 6.76
CA THR A 281 -0.93 -8.97 7.91
C THR A 281 -0.32 -9.83 9.01
N THR A 282 0.25 -10.98 8.64
CA THR A 282 0.95 -11.89 9.55
C THR A 282 2.19 -11.25 10.17
N ARG A 283 3.07 -10.60 9.37
CA ARG A 283 4.25 -9.87 9.87
C ARG A 283 3.86 -8.85 10.95
N ALA A 284 2.84 -8.04 10.70
CA ALA A 284 2.38 -7.04 11.65
C ALA A 284 1.88 -7.66 12.98
N PHE A 285 1.12 -8.76 12.92
CA PHE A 285 0.62 -9.47 14.11
C PHE A 285 1.77 -10.02 14.97
N VAL A 286 2.69 -10.76 14.34
CA VAL A 286 3.83 -11.38 15.01
C VAL A 286 4.78 -10.33 15.58
N ARG A 287 5.00 -9.21 14.87
CA ARG A 287 5.76 -8.06 15.38
C ARG A 287 5.13 -7.51 16.65
N ASP A 288 3.85 -7.13 16.62
CA ASP A 288 3.22 -6.44 17.75
C ASP A 288 3.09 -7.35 19.00
N LEU A 289 2.86 -8.66 18.83
CA LEU A 289 2.96 -9.63 19.94
C LEU A 289 4.40 -9.75 20.49
N THR A 290 5.41 -9.69 19.62
CA THR A 290 6.82 -9.73 20.05
C THR A 290 7.21 -8.48 20.85
N ILE A 291 6.64 -7.31 20.53
CA ILE A 291 6.79 -6.08 21.33
C ILE A 291 6.28 -6.32 22.74
N ILE A 292 5.02 -6.78 22.86
CA ILE A 292 4.34 -7.00 24.14
C ILE A 292 5.13 -7.99 24.99
N SER A 293 5.54 -9.13 24.43
CA SER A 293 6.30 -10.16 25.15
C SER A 293 7.66 -9.64 25.65
N ASN A 294 8.47 -9.06 24.75
CA ASN A 294 9.79 -8.55 25.11
C ASN A 294 9.70 -7.42 26.16
N MET A 295 8.74 -6.50 26.03
CA MET A 295 8.58 -5.42 26.99
C MET A 295 8.02 -5.90 28.33
N THR A 296 7.11 -6.88 28.34
CA THR A 296 6.60 -7.50 29.58
C THR A 296 7.74 -8.16 30.37
N ARG A 297 8.60 -8.93 29.70
CA ARG A 297 9.77 -9.59 30.32
C ARG A 297 10.77 -8.58 30.86
N ASN A 298 11.22 -7.63 30.03
CA ASN A 298 12.32 -6.74 30.43
C ASN A 298 11.91 -5.70 31.48
N ASN A 299 10.65 -5.23 31.46
CA ASN A 299 10.09 -4.41 32.54
C ASN A 299 9.75 -5.21 33.81
N GLY A 300 9.95 -6.53 33.79
CA GLY A 300 9.73 -7.40 34.94
C GLY A 300 8.28 -7.41 35.43
N LEU A 301 7.30 -7.25 34.54
CA LEU A 301 5.89 -7.13 34.94
C LEU A 301 5.42 -8.42 35.63
N MET A 302 4.88 -8.31 36.83
CA MET A 302 4.57 -9.48 37.66
C MET A 302 3.36 -10.26 37.16
N THR A 303 3.49 -11.58 37.07
CA THR A 303 2.37 -12.52 36.84
C THR A 303 1.60 -12.79 38.13
N THR A 304 0.27 -13.01 38.06
CA THR A 304 -0.55 -13.32 39.25
C THR A 304 -0.10 -14.62 39.94
N HIS A 305 0.22 -15.64 39.14
CA HIS A 305 0.69 -16.96 39.58
C HIS A 305 2.18 -17.03 39.94
N ARG A 306 2.87 -15.88 39.98
CA ARG A 306 4.26 -15.76 40.46
C ARG A 306 5.27 -16.61 39.66
N THR A 307 5.02 -16.87 38.37
CA THR A 307 5.89 -17.70 37.52
C THR A 307 7.22 -17.02 37.18
N ASN A 308 7.26 -15.69 37.22
CA ASN A 308 8.47 -14.87 37.01
C ASN A 308 8.99 -14.14 38.26
N PHE A 309 8.13 -13.87 39.26
CA PHE A 309 8.51 -13.22 40.51
C PHE A 309 7.68 -13.73 41.69
N VAL A 310 8.33 -14.28 42.71
CA VAL A 310 7.73 -14.72 43.99
C VAL A 310 8.15 -13.76 45.10
N PHE A 311 7.17 -13.14 45.75
CA PHE A 311 7.41 -12.47 47.02
C PHE A 311 7.59 -13.48 48.17
N ILE A 312 8.73 -13.41 48.86
CA ILE A 312 9.03 -14.21 50.06
C ILE A 312 9.14 -13.27 51.28
N MET A 313 8.49 -13.68 52.37
CA MET A 313 8.49 -12.96 53.66
C MET A 313 9.65 -13.43 54.55
N HIS A 314 10.67 -12.60 54.74
CA HIS A 314 11.72 -12.82 55.73
C HIS A 314 11.37 -12.10 57.03
N GLY A 315 10.96 -12.88 58.03
CA GLY A 315 10.53 -12.38 59.34
C GLY A 315 11.42 -12.85 60.48
N THR A 316 12.02 -11.90 61.20
CA THR A 316 12.45 -12.08 62.59
C THR A 316 11.47 -11.33 63.49
N TYR A 317 10.84 -12.02 64.45
CA TYR A 317 9.97 -11.39 65.43
C TYR A 317 10.74 -10.30 66.24
N PRO A 318 10.15 -9.12 66.53
CA PRO A 318 8.86 -8.57 66.09
C PRO A 318 8.98 -7.29 65.22
N PHE A 319 7.83 -6.82 64.72
CA PHE A 319 7.59 -5.50 64.09
C PHE A 319 8.10 -5.22 62.67
N TYR A 320 9.07 -5.96 62.13
CA TYR A 320 9.47 -5.81 60.72
C TYR A 320 9.66 -7.16 60.02
N THR A 321 8.74 -7.48 59.11
CA THR A 321 8.91 -8.56 58.14
C THR A 321 9.24 -7.92 56.79
N LEU A 322 10.46 -8.15 56.29
CA LEU A 322 10.85 -7.65 54.98
C LEU A 322 10.39 -8.66 53.93
N MET A 323 9.58 -8.17 53.00
CA MET A 323 9.18 -8.93 51.82
C MET A 323 10.16 -8.60 50.69
N TYR A 324 10.67 -9.61 50.00
CA TYR A 324 11.56 -9.45 48.86
C TYR A 324 10.99 -10.18 47.65
N ALA A 325 11.08 -9.56 46.46
CA ALA A 325 10.82 -10.23 45.21
C ALA A 325 12.03 -11.11 44.81
N TYR A 326 11.79 -12.41 44.61
CA TYR A 326 12.76 -13.37 44.09
C TYR A 326 12.31 -13.89 42.72
N THR A 327 13.24 -14.01 41.78
CA THR A 327 13.01 -14.67 40.49
C THR A 327 12.99 -16.19 40.67
N PRO A 328 11.94 -16.92 40.25
CA PRO A 328 11.92 -18.38 40.31
C PRO A 328 13.03 -19.03 39.50
N HIS A 329 13.46 -20.19 39.99
CA HIS A 329 14.36 -21.10 39.30
C HIS A 329 13.55 -22.28 38.75
N PHE A 330 13.53 -22.45 37.43
CA PHE A 330 13.09 -23.68 36.78
C PHE A 330 14.27 -24.65 36.74
N ILE A 331 14.20 -25.70 37.56
CA ILE A 331 15.14 -26.83 37.48
C ILE A 331 14.60 -27.79 36.41
N SER A 332 15.46 -28.25 35.50
CA SER A 332 15.09 -29.32 34.56
C SER A 332 14.79 -30.62 35.31
N LEU A 333 13.73 -31.32 34.90
CA LEU A 333 13.40 -32.65 35.43
C LEU A 333 14.32 -33.75 34.86
N GLU A 334 15.12 -33.44 33.84
CA GLU A 334 16.04 -34.37 33.17
C GLU A 334 17.51 -34.15 33.57
N ASP A 335 17.93 -32.91 33.87
CA ASP A 335 19.24 -32.61 34.46
C ASP A 335 19.11 -31.61 35.64
N PRO A 336 19.34 -32.04 36.90
CA PRO A 336 19.31 -31.15 38.07
C PRO A 336 20.35 -30.02 38.09
N LEU A 337 21.33 -30.02 37.19
CA LEU A 337 22.31 -28.94 37.03
C LEU A 337 21.84 -27.84 36.08
N ASP A 338 20.84 -28.10 35.22
CA ASP A 338 20.29 -27.12 34.29
C ASP A 338 19.21 -26.28 35.00
N VAL A 339 19.68 -25.19 35.62
CA VAL A 339 18.87 -24.25 36.40
C VAL A 339 18.56 -23.01 35.58
N CYS A 340 17.42 -23.03 34.89
CA CYS A 340 16.94 -21.89 34.13
C CYS A 340 16.34 -20.83 35.06
N ILE A 341 16.92 -19.64 35.09
CA ILE A 341 16.43 -18.49 35.85
C ILE A 341 15.51 -17.67 34.95
N CYS A 342 14.37 -17.21 35.47
CA CYS A 342 13.40 -16.39 34.72
C CYS A 342 13.86 -14.97 34.36
N PHE A 343 15.16 -14.77 34.23
CA PHE A 343 15.81 -13.49 34.28
C PHE A 343 17.17 -13.54 33.56
N PRO A 344 17.45 -12.70 32.56
CA PRO A 344 16.64 -11.67 31.90
C PRO A 344 16.70 -11.86 30.36
N GLY A 345 16.61 -13.10 29.90
CA GLY A 345 16.86 -13.44 28.49
C GLY A 345 16.77 -14.93 28.15
N VAL A 346 16.93 -15.82 29.13
CA VAL A 346 16.70 -17.26 28.94
C VAL A 346 15.20 -17.55 28.88
N GLN A 347 14.74 -18.20 27.81
CA GLN A 347 13.35 -18.63 27.68
C GLN A 347 13.16 -19.97 28.41
N CYS A 348 12.88 -19.93 29.71
CA CYS A 348 12.60 -21.14 30.47
C CYS A 348 11.22 -21.69 30.11
N HIS A 349 11.16 -22.97 29.75
CA HIS A 349 9.92 -23.71 29.52
C HIS A 349 10.00 -25.06 30.24
N ASN A 350 9.05 -25.35 31.12
CA ASN A 350 8.87 -26.67 31.74
C ASN A 350 7.50 -27.25 31.34
N PRO A 351 7.37 -28.58 31.13
CA PRO A 351 6.06 -29.20 30.92
C PRO A 351 5.10 -28.86 32.08
N MET A 352 3.86 -28.49 31.76
CA MET A 352 2.83 -28.34 32.80
C MET A 352 2.54 -29.69 33.44
N ALA A 353 2.48 -29.73 34.78
CA ALA A 353 2.27 -30.99 35.49
C ALA A 353 1.35 -30.85 36.71
N ILE A 354 0.64 -31.94 37.02
CA ILE A 354 -0.16 -32.06 38.25
C ILE A 354 0.74 -32.61 39.37
N SER A 355 0.82 -31.92 40.50
CA SER A 355 1.50 -32.35 41.71
C SER A 355 0.67 -33.36 42.51
N SER A 356 1.31 -34.45 42.95
CA SER A 356 0.64 -35.54 43.66
C SER A 356 0.41 -35.32 45.16
N ASN A 357 1.06 -34.36 45.84
CA ASN A 357 0.80 -34.10 47.26
C ASN A 357 1.35 -32.76 47.80
N TYR A 358 0.88 -32.36 48.98
CA TYR A 358 1.12 -31.07 49.65
C TYR A 358 2.44 -30.93 50.44
N SER A 359 3.34 -31.92 50.38
CA SER A 359 4.49 -32.00 51.29
C SER A 359 5.83 -31.87 50.57
N PHE A 360 6.81 -31.24 51.23
CA PHE A 360 8.20 -31.18 50.76
C PHE A 360 8.82 -32.58 50.64
N LEU A 361 8.91 -33.04 49.39
CA LEU A 361 9.56 -34.26 48.88
C LEU A 361 8.96 -35.63 49.29
N PRO A 362 8.99 -36.63 48.39
CA PRO A 362 9.16 -36.56 46.94
C PRO A 362 7.79 -36.38 46.26
N VAL A 363 7.55 -35.22 45.64
CA VAL A 363 6.35 -34.98 44.82
C VAL A 363 6.47 -35.80 43.53
N ARG A 364 5.40 -36.52 43.14
CA ARG A 364 5.28 -37.04 41.78
C ARG A 364 4.57 -35.99 40.93
N PHE A 365 5.13 -35.73 39.76
CA PHE A 365 4.54 -34.87 38.75
C PHE A 365 3.94 -35.72 37.62
N LEU A 366 2.72 -35.41 37.20
CA LEU A 366 2.09 -35.98 36.00
C LEU A 366 2.03 -34.89 34.93
N ASN A 367 2.91 -34.97 33.94
CA ASN A 367 3.00 -33.99 32.86
C ASN A 367 1.77 -34.08 31.93
N ILE A 368 1.25 -32.94 31.50
CA ILE A 368 0.15 -32.84 30.53
C ILE A 368 0.75 -32.76 29.11
N PRO A 369 0.43 -33.70 28.20
CA PRO A 369 1.10 -33.77 26.89
C PRO A 369 1.00 -32.49 26.06
N GLY A 370 2.15 -31.90 25.72
CA GLY A 370 2.26 -30.72 24.85
C GLY A 370 1.71 -29.41 25.43
N LEU A 371 1.52 -29.33 26.76
CA LEU A 371 1.30 -28.06 27.46
C LEU A 371 2.55 -27.70 28.27
N PHE A 372 3.01 -26.46 28.16
CA PHE A 372 4.20 -25.94 28.83
C PHE A 372 3.90 -24.67 29.61
N THR A 373 4.52 -24.54 30.77
CA THR A 373 4.62 -23.26 31.50
C THR A 373 5.97 -22.63 31.21
N GLY A 374 6.03 -21.30 31.27
CA GLY A 374 7.26 -20.54 31.18
C GLY A 374 7.28 -19.41 32.21
N CYS A 375 8.26 -18.53 32.11
CA CYS A 375 8.36 -17.38 33.01
C CYS A 375 7.18 -16.43 32.82
N LEU A 376 6.86 -16.09 31.58
CA LEU A 376 5.60 -15.48 31.21
C LEU A 376 4.62 -16.49 30.61
N THR A 377 3.32 -16.25 30.79
CA THR A 377 2.26 -17.10 30.23
C THR A 377 2.32 -17.17 28.70
N ASP A 378 2.73 -16.10 28.01
CA ASP A 378 2.86 -16.07 26.55
C ASP A 378 4.04 -16.90 26.02
N GLU A 379 5.08 -17.13 26.84
CA GLU A 379 6.23 -17.98 26.49
C GLU A 379 5.80 -19.46 26.58
N GLY A 380 5.21 -19.88 27.71
CA GLY A 380 4.65 -21.22 27.89
C GLY A 380 3.55 -21.57 26.88
N ILE A 381 2.64 -20.64 26.58
CA ILE A 381 1.61 -20.82 25.54
C ILE A 381 2.26 -21.08 24.18
N ARG A 382 3.18 -20.22 23.73
CA ARG A 382 3.76 -20.34 22.38
C ARG A 382 4.58 -21.61 22.20
N HIS A 383 5.26 -22.10 23.25
CA HIS A 383 5.95 -23.39 23.23
C HIS A 383 5.01 -24.62 23.29
N SER A 384 3.74 -24.44 23.66
CA SER A 384 2.77 -25.53 23.73
C SER A 384 2.25 -25.95 22.35
N SER A 385 2.02 -27.24 22.14
CA SER A 385 1.41 -27.80 20.92
C SER A 385 -0.08 -28.15 21.06
N LEU A 386 -0.62 -28.05 22.28
CA LEU A 386 -2.02 -28.34 22.59
C LEU A 386 -2.49 -29.76 22.21
N ILE A 387 -1.59 -30.70 21.91
CA ILE A 387 -1.90 -32.09 21.50
C ILE A 387 -2.85 -32.81 22.48
N CYS A 388 -2.78 -32.45 23.76
CA CYS A 388 -3.73 -32.84 24.81
C CYS A 388 -5.20 -32.71 24.36
N LEU A 389 -5.55 -31.65 23.61
CA LEU A 389 -6.92 -31.34 23.18
C LEU A 389 -7.41 -32.26 22.04
N PHE A 390 -6.52 -32.99 21.38
CA PHE A 390 -6.82 -33.96 20.32
C PHE A 390 -6.83 -35.42 20.83
N ASN A 391 -6.65 -35.65 22.14
CA ASN A 391 -6.65 -36.97 22.76
C ASN A 391 -7.71 -37.05 23.86
N GLN A 392 -8.75 -37.89 23.67
CA GLN A 392 -9.87 -37.97 24.62
C GLN A 392 -9.41 -38.29 26.04
N THR A 393 -8.47 -39.21 26.25
CA THR A 393 -7.96 -39.56 27.58
C THR A 393 -7.27 -38.37 28.28
N SER A 394 -6.68 -37.45 27.51
CA SER A 394 -6.05 -36.24 28.02
C SER A 394 -7.06 -35.10 28.22
N VAL A 395 -8.06 -34.99 27.36
CA VAL A 395 -9.23 -34.11 27.56
C VAL A 395 -10.03 -34.52 28.79
N ASP A 396 -10.26 -35.82 29.02
CA ASP A 396 -10.95 -36.35 30.20
C ASP A 396 -10.20 -35.99 31.49
N LEU A 397 -8.85 -36.09 31.48
CA LEU A 397 -7.99 -35.71 32.59
C LEU A 397 -8.10 -34.21 32.93
N ILE A 398 -8.18 -33.32 31.93
CA ILE A 398 -8.44 -31.89 32.16
C ILE A 398 -9.88 -31.68 32.65
N SER A 399 -10.86 -32.25 31.96
CA SER A 399 -12.29 -32.06 32.22
C SER A 399 -12.72 -32.50 33.61
N TYR A 400 -12.06 -33.50 34.20
CA TYR A 400 -12.23 -33.93 35.58
C TYR A 400 -11.98 -32.80 36.61
N TRP A 401 -11.03 -31.91 36.36
CA TRP A 401 -10.69 -30.81 37.29
C TRP A 401 -11.44 -29.49 37.02
N PHE A 402 -11.98 -29.29 35.81
CA PHE A 402 -12.65 -28.05 35.38
C PHE A 402 -14.16 -28.20 35.14
N ASN A 403 -14.79 -29.18 35.78
CA ASN A 403 -16.23 -29.50 35.68
C ASN A 403 -16.75 -29.65 34.23
N ALA A 404 -15.85 -29.93 33.28
CA ALA A 404 -16.12 -29.83 31.85
C ALA A 404 -16.70 -31.14 31.29
N SER A 405 -17.74 -31.64 31.94
CA SER A 405 -18.43 -32.86 31.53
C SER A 405 -18.91 -32.79 30.07
N ASN A 406 -18.76 -33.92 29.38
CA ASN A 406 -19.08 -34.13 27.95
C ASN A 406 -18.29 -33.26 26.94
N VAL A 407 -17.07 -32.81 27.27
CA VAL A 407 -16.15 -32.26 26.26
C VAL A 407 -15.49 -33.41 25.48
N LEU A 408 -15.71 -33.42 24.16
CA LEU A 408 -15.01 -34.31 23.24
C LEU A 408 -13.67 -33.69 22.81
N ALA A 409 -12.67 -34.54 22.59
CA ALA A 409 -11.43 -34.15 21.94
C ALA A 409 -11.65 -33.78 20.46
N TYR A 410 -10.74 -32.97 19.93
CA TYR A 410 -10.77 -32.52 18.55
C TYR A 410 -10.44 -33.66 17.58
N ASP A 411 -11.30 -33.85 16.57
CA ASP A 411 -10.96 -34.66 15.42
C ASP A 411 -9.87 -33.96 14.59
N ALA A 412 -8.70 -34.60 14.52
CA ALA A 412 -7.56 -34.13 13.74
C ALA A 412 -7.87 -33.99 12.23
N ASN A 413 -8.88 -34.71 11.71
CA ASN A 413 -9.32 -34.58 10.32
C ASN A 413 -9.99 -33.23 9.99
N MET A 414 -10.23 -32.36 10.98
CA MET A 414 -10.70 -30.99 10.75
C MET A 414 -9.59 -30.01 10.35
N LEU A 415 -8.31 -30.39 10.53
CA LEU A 415 -7.16 -29.56 10.17
C LEU A 415 -6.79 -29.74 8.69
N ASN A 416 -6.31 -28.66 8.05
CA ASN A 416 -5.87 -28.67 6.64
C ASN A 416 -4.40 -28.28 6.50
N HIS A 417 -3.94 -27.35 7.32
CA HIS A 417 -2.57 -26.85 7.30
C HIS A 417 -1.79 -27.24 8.56
N PHE A 418 -2.41 -27.13 9.73
CA PHE A 418 -1.79 -27.49 11.01
C PHE A 418 -1.85 -28.99 11.30
N THR A 419 -1.07 -29.43 12.27
CA THR A 419 -1.15 -30.79 12.82
C THR A 419 -1.47 -30.76 14.32
N PRO A 420 -1.92 -31.87 14.93
CA PRO A 420 -2.05 -31.96 16.40
C PRO A 420 -0.74 -31.79 17.17
N HIS A 421 0.42 -31.73 16.49
CA HIS A 421 1.73 -31.46 17.08
C HIS A 421 2.19 -30.00 16.89
N SER A 422 1.49 -29.20 16.08
CA SER A 422 1.89 -27.83 15.77
C SER A 422 1.81 -26.92 16.99
N THR A 423 2.84 -26.12 17.21
CA THR A 423 2.94 -25.18 18.33
C THR A 423 1.96 -24.01 18.20
N VAL A 424 1.62 -23.37 19.32
CA VAL A 424 0.87 -22.10 19.27
C VAL A 424 1.72 -21.00 18.66
N ASP A 425 3.05 -21.06 18.69
CA ASP A 425 3.90 -20.14 17.90
C ASP A 425 3.69 -20.36 16.39
N GLU A 426 3.67 -21.60 15.88
CA GLU A 426 3.26 -21.88 14.48
C GLU A 426 1.88 -21.30 14.16
N MET A 427 0.90 -21.46 15.05
CA MET A 427 -0.44 -20.88 14.85
C MET A 427 -0.42 -19.35 14.85
N VAL A 428 0.36 -18.72 15.72
CA VAL A 428 0.57 -17.26 15.77
C VAL A 428 1.24 -16.74 14.49
N ASN A 429 2.20 -17.49 13.96
CA ASN A 429 2.91 -17.19 12.72
C ASN A 429 2.03 -17.37 11.45
N GLU A 430 0.77 -17.78 11.58
CA GLU A 430 -0.27 -17.76 10.53
C GLU A 430 -1.59 -17.11 11.02
N VAL A 431 -1.54 -16.33 12.11
CA VAL A 431 -2.69 -15.59 12.70
C VAL A 431 -3.90 -16.51 12.98
N PHE A 432 -3.62 -17.75 13.39
CA PHE A 432 -4.55 -18.86 13.63
C PHE A 432 -5.41 -19.27 12.42
N VAL A 433 -5.05 -18.92 11.18
CA VAL A 433 -5.81 -19.33 9.97
C VAL A 433 -5.33 -20.70 9.47
N ASP A 434 -6.18 -21.73 9.59
CA ASP A 434 -5.88 -23.07 9.04
C ASP A 434 -6.12 -23.14 7.52
N ARG A 435 -7.05 -22.34 6.98
CA ARG A 435 -7.29 -22.29 5.53
C ARG A 435 -7.82 -20.93 5.06
N TRP A 436 -7.20 -20.41 4.01
CA TRP A 436 -7.73 -19.30 3.21
C TRP A 436 -8.58 -19.85 2.06
N ASN A 437 -9.88 -19.53 2.07
CA ASN A 437 -10.82 -19.89 1.02
C ASN A 437 -10.89 -18.77 -0.03
N TYR A 438 -10.91 -19.13 -1.32
CA TYR A 438 -11.07 -18.16 -2.40
C TYR A 438 -11.87 -18.79 -3.55
N LEU A 439 -12.88 -18.07 -4.04
CA LEU A 439 -13.75 -18.54 -5.11
C LEU A 439 -13.02 -18.50 -6.48
N ILE A 440 -12.48 -19.65 -6.88
CA ILE A 440 -12.08 -19.90 -8.27
C ILE A 440 -13.37 -20.19 -9.07
N GLY A 441 -13.59 -19.44 -10.16
CA GLY A 441 -14.79 -19.54 -11.01
C GLY A 441 -14.83 -20.78 -11.92
N GLY A 442 -14.64 -21.98 -11.36
CA GLY A 442 -14.43 -23.26 -12.06
C GLY A 442 -15.63 -23.84 -12.84
N LEU A 443 -16.56 -23.00 -13.32
CA LEU A 443 -17.67 -23.43 -14.19
C LEU A 443 -17.48 -23.04 -15.66
N MET A 444 -16.52 -22.15 -15.98
CA MET A 444 -16.24 -21.73 -17.37
C MET A 444 -15.33 -22.72 -18.12
N GLU A 445 -14.36 -23.35 -17.46
CA GLU A 445 -13.37 -24.23 -18.11
C GLU A 445 -14.01 -25.43 -18.83
N ILE A 446 -15.08 -25.99 -18.26
CA ILE A 446 -15.82 -27.13 -18.86
C ILE A 446 -16.56 -26.70 -20.14
N LEU A 447 -17.03 -25.45 -20.23
CA LEU A 447 -17.70 -24.92 -21.42
C LEU A 447 -16.71 -24.55 -22.53
N GLN A 448 -15.51 -24.08 -22.18
CA GLN A 448 -14.45 -23.75 -23.13
C GLN A 448 -13.94 -24.97 -23.92
N ILE A 449 -14.06 -26.19 -23.40
CA ILE A 449 -13.68 -27.42 -24.12
C ILE A 449 -14.72 -27.83 -25.18
N ALA A 450 -16.01 -27.57 -24.94
CA ALA A 450 -17.09 -28.03 -25.81
C ALA A 450 -17.27 -27.19 -27.08
N ILE A 451 -17.15 -25.86 -26.96
CA ILE A 451 -17.49 -24.90 -28.04
C ILE A 451 -16.56 -24.99 -29.27
N PRO A 452 -15.21 -25.09 -29.13
CA PRO A 452 -14.30 -25.17 -30.28
C PRO A 452 -14.56 -26.37 -31.20
N HIS A 453 -15.06 -27.50 -30.66
CA HIS A 453 -15.42 -28.68 -31.45
C HIS A 453 -16.63 -28.47 -32.36
N VAL A 454 -17.56 -27.57 -32.01
CA VAL A 454 -18.75 -27.27 -32.82
C VAL A 454 -18.40 -26.30 -33.95
N VAL A 455 -17.55 -25.31 -33.71
CA VAL A 455 -17.12 -24.35 -34.75
C VAL A 455 -16.25 -25.02 -35.83
N ARG A 456 -15.39 -25.96 -35.43
CA ARG A 456 -14.39 -26.60 -36.31
C ARG A 456 -14.98 -27.50 -37.41
N THR A 457 -16.27 -27.84 -37.35
CA THR A 457 -16.95 -28.70 -38.35
C THR A 457 -17.62 -27.92 -39.48
N ILE A 458 -17.87 -26.61 -39.33
CA ILE A 458 -18.79 -25.86 -40.22
C ILE A 458 -18.06 -25.05 -41.32
N PHE A 459 -16.80 -24.64 -41.11
CA PHE A 459 -16.15 -23.62 -41.96
C PHE A 459 -15.42 -24.04 -43.27
N PRO A 460 -15.18 -25.32 -43.64
CA PRO A 460 -14.32 -25.65 -44.79
C PRO A 460 -15.03 -25.64 -46.16
N LEU A 461 -15.75 -24.55 -46.51
CA LEU A 461 -16.47 -24.43 -47.80
C LEU A 461 -16.13 -23.20 -48.65
N TYR A 462 -15.38 -22.21 -48.14
CA TYR A 462 -15.15 -20.94 -48.85
C TYR A 462 -13.86 -20.88 -49.70
N SER A 463 -12.87 -21.74 -49.45
CA SER A 463 -11.48 -21.58 -49.89
C SER A 463 -11.13 -22.10 -51.30
N ARG A 464 -12.09 -22.19 -52.24
CA ARG A 464 -11.91 -22.94 -53.50
C ARG A 464 -11.92 -22.16 -54.83
N PHE A 465 -12.11 -20.84 -54.85
CA PHE A 465 -12.34 -20.10 -56.10
C PHE A 465 -11.12 -19.33 -56.67
N GLU A 466 -10.05 -19.13 -55.90
CA GLU A 466 -8.99 -18.14 -56.23
C GLU A 466 -7.74 -18.73 -56.92
N ARG A 467 -7.89 -19.58 -57.95
CA ARG A 467 -6.73 -20.22 -58.64
C ARG A 467 -6.81 -20.34 -60.17
N TRP A 468 -7.59 -19.48 -60.86
CA TRP A 468 -7.87 -19.69 -62.29
C TRP A 468 -7.34 -18.64 -63.30
N TRP A 469 -7.05 -17.40 -62.91
CA TRP A 469 -6.95 -16.29 -63.89
C TRP A 469 -5.55 -15.67 -64.15
N HIS A 470 -4.58 -16.49 -64.56
CA HIS A 470 -3.29 -15.99 -65.09
C HIS A 470 -2.79 -16.80 -66.30
N ARG A 471 -2.76 -16.18 -67.49
CA ARG A 471 -1.84 -16.47 -68.63
C ARG A 471 -2.00 -15.46 -69.78
N GLN A 472 -0.91 -15.30 -70.55
CA GLN A 472 -0.69 -14.53 -71.80
C GLN A 472 -0.16 -13.07 -71.67
N SER A 473 0.72 -12.73 -72.64
CA SER A 473 1.58 -11.52 -72.78
C SER A 473 2.00 -11.37 -74.28
N PRO A 474 2.82 -10.39 -74.75
CA PRO A 474 3.33 -9.12 -74.17
C PRO A 474 2.80 -7.87 -74.97
N PRO A 475 3.44 -7.12 -75.92
CA PRO A 475 4.84 -6.64 -76.09
C PRO A 475 5.07 -5.17 -76.60
N ILE A 476 6.32 -4.69 -76.44
CA ILE A 476 7.17 -3.86 -77.37
C ILE A 476 7.04 -2.30 -77.54
N ILE A 477 8.01 -1.57 -76.90
CA ILE A 477 8.89 -0.43 -77.34
C ILE A 477 8.25 0.92 -77.87
N PRO A 478 9.01 1.99 -78.26
CA PRO A 478 9.69 3.02 -77.46
C PRO A 478 9.06 4.45 -77.41
N ARG A 479 9.65 5.32 -76.58
CA ARG A 479 9.49 6.79 -76.55
C ARG A 479 10.09 7.51 -77.78
N SER A 480 9.58 8.71 -78.10
CA SER A 480 10.30 9.78 -78.81
C SER A 480 10.14 11.13 -78.09
N LYS A 481 11.01 12.12 -78.39
CA LYS A 481 10.95 13.49 -77.84
C LYS A 481 10.45 14.46 -78.92
N LEU A 482 9.72 15.51 -78.51
CA LEU A 482 9.36 16.65 -79.37
C LEU A 482 9.91 17.96 -78.80
N SER A 483 10.26 18.92 -79.65
CA SER A 483 11.04 20.12 -79.32
C SER A 483 10.18 21.36 -79.02
N PHE A 484 10.71 22.25 -78.16
CA PHE A 484 9.95 23.32 -77.51
C PHE A 484 9.70 24.58 -78.39
N GLN A 485 10.40 24.73 -79.52
CA GLN A 485 10.38 25.94 -80.34
C GLN A 485 9.05 26.26 -81.06
N ILE A 486 8.19 25.27 -81.31
CA ILE A 486 6.95 25.48 -82.11
C ILE A 486 5.82 26.11 -81.27
N LEU A 487 5.79 25.85 -79.96
CA LEU A 487 4.67 26.18 -79.07
C LEU A 487 4.40 27.69 -78.98
N ILE A 488 5.45 28.52 -79.01
CA ILE A 488 5.38 29.96 -78.76
C ILE A 488 4.57 30.71 -79.83
N ASN A 489 4.63 30.27 -81.09
CA ASN A 489 3.85 30.89 -82.18
C ASN A 489 2.38 30.43 -82.17
N GLN A 490 2.09 29.18 -81.81
CA GLN A 490 0.71 28.68 -81.71
C GLN A 490 -0.05 29.31 -80.52
N LEU A 491 0.61 29.51 -79.38
CA LEU A 491 0.04 30.21 -78.21
C LEU A 491 -0.45 31.64 -78.53
N ARG A 492 0.09 32.28 -79.58
CA ARG A 492 -0.25 33.65 -79.96
C ARG A 492 -1.59 33.78 -80.69
N GLN A 493 -2.12 32.69 -81.25
CA GLN A 493 -3.42 32.61 -81.93
C GLN A 493 -4.46 31.78 -81.15
N LEU A 494 -4.12 31.28 -79.95
CA LEU A 494 -4.99 30.38 -79.19
C LEU A 494 -6.32 31.05 -78.80
N ASN A 495 -7.44 30.41 -79.16
CA ASN A 495 -8.78 30.73 -78.68
C ASN A 495 -9.45 29.47 -78.12
N LEU A 496 -9.37 29.28 -76.80
CA LEU A 496 -9.96 28.15 -76.05
C LEU A 496 -11.49 28.22 -75.94
N PHE A 497 -12.11 29.32 -76.40
CA PHE A 497 -13.54 29.57 -76.30
C PHE A 497 -14.17 29.95 -77.64
N ALA A 498 -13.62 29.46 -78.76
CA ALA A 498 -14.22 29.57 -80.08
C ALA A 498 -15.61 28.91 -80.12
N SER A 499 -16.53 29.46 -80.92
CA SER A 499 -17.81 28.80 -81.20
C SER A 499 -17.65 27.71 -82.27
N GLU A 500 -18.62 26.79 -82.34
CA GLU A 500 -18.63 25.71 -83.34
C GLU A 500 -18.95 26.20 -84.76
N ASP A 501 -19.44 27.44 -84.92
CA ASP A 501 -19.70 28.07 -86.21
C ASP A 501 -19.13 29.50 -86.26
N PRO A 502 -17.82 29.64 -86.53
CA PRO A 502 -17.14 30.94 -86.56
C PRO A 502 -17.60 31.85 -87.72
N THR A 503 -18.55 31.43 -88.57
CA THR A 503 -19.16 32.29 -89.58
C THR A 503 -20.26 33.21 -89.04
N LYS A 504 -20.68 33.00 -87.79
CA LYS A 504 -21.77 33.75 -87.11
C LYS A 504 -21.30 34.64 -85.96
N ASP A 505 -20.01 34.62 -85.61
CA ASP A 505 -19.47 35.43 -84.51
C ASP A 505 -19.10 36.85 -84.98
N ASP A 506 -19.74 37.87 -84.40
CA ASP A 506 -19.34 39.28 -84.58
C ASP A 506 -17.88 39.51 -84.20
N GLU A 507 -17.22 40.52 -84.78
CA GLU A 507 -15.83 40.85 -84.43
C GLU A 507 -15.62 41.13 -82.93
N HIS A 508 -16.66 41.65 -82.25
CA HIS A 508 -16.69 41.82 -80.80
C HIS A 508 -16.77 40.50 -80.03
N GLU A 509 -17.47 39.49 -80.57
CA GLU A 509 -17.60 38.16 -79.97
C GLU A 509 -16.25 37.42 -80.07
N ILE A 510 -15.61 37.42 -81.25
CA ILE A 510 -14.27 36.85 -81.47
C ILE A 510 -13.23 37.50 -80.53
N ARG A 511 -13.21 38.84 -80.44
CA ARG A 511 -12.32 39.56 -79.50
C ARG A 511 -12.60 39.20 -78.03
N SER A 512 -13.86 38.95 -77.65
CA SER A 512 -14.27 38.50 -76.31
C SER A 512 -13.78 37.09 -75.98
N GLN A 513 -13.86 36.15 -76.92
CA GLN A 513 -13.38 34.76 -76.77
C GLN A 513 -11.84 34.71 -76.60
N ILE A 514 -11.10 35.47 -77.42
CA ILE A 514 -9.63 35.57 -77.32
C ILE A 514 -9.21 36.23 -75.99
N LEU A 515 -9.92 37.27 -75.55
CA LEU A 515 -9.67 37.89 -74.24
C LEU A 515 -9.96 36.91 -73.08
N SER A 516 -11.06 36.15 -73.19
CA SER A 516 -11.41 35.08 -72.24
C SER A 516 -10.33 34.00 -72.16
N THR A 517 -9.75 33.62 -73.30
CA THR A 517 -8.64 32.66 -73.39
C THR A 517 -7.40 33.16 -72.66
N ARG A 518 -7.03 34.43 -72.84
CA ARG A 518 -5.87 35.04 -72.17
C ARG A 518 -6.08 35.17 -70.66
N ILE A 519 -7.28 35.60 -70.24
CA ILE A 519 -7.62 35.70 -68.81
C ILE A 519 -7.67 34.31 -68.16
N PHE A 520 -8.20 33.29 -68.85
CA PHE A 520 -8.16 31.89 -68.39
C PHE A 520 -6.72 31.40 -68.15
N ILE A 521 -5.81 31.61 -69.10
CA ILE A 521 -4.40 31.20 -68.98
C ILE A 521 -3.72 31.94 -67.80
N ILE A 522 -3.93 33.25 -67.67
CA ILE A 522 -3.33 34.05 -66.57
C ILE A 522 -3.88 33.62 -65.20
N VAL A 523 -5.20 33.45 -65.06
CA VAL A 523 -5.83 33.04 -63.80
C VAL A 523 -5.43 31.61 -63.43
N LEU A 524 -5.33 30.70 -64.40
CA LEU A 524 -4.85 29.33 -64.19
C LEU A 524 -3.39 29.33 -63.70
N LEU A 525 -2.50 30.09 -64.35
CA LEU A 525 -1.10 30.22 -63.92
C LEU A 525 -0.96 30.83 -62.52
N LEU A 526 -1.73 31.88 -62.21
CA LEU A 526 -1.75 32.48 -60.87
C LEU A 526 -2.26 31.52 -59.80
N ALA A 527 -3.32 30.75 -60.10
CA ALA A 527 -3.83 29.73 -59.18
C ALA A 527 -2.80 28.61 -58.95
N LEU A 528 -2.06 28.20 -59.97
CA LEU A 528 -0.97 27.21 -59.84
C LEU A 528 0.23 27.76 -59.04
N VAL A 529 0.56 29.05 -59.17
CA VAL A 529 1.56 29.72 -58.32
C VAL A 529 1.09 29.81 -56.86
N ILE A 530 -0.18 30.12 -56.61
CA ILE A 530 -0.73 30.15 -55.25
C ILE A 530 -0.74 28.74 -54.63
N LEU A 531 -1.15 27.71 -55.39
CA LEU A 531 -1.16 26.32 -54.93
C LEU A 531 0.24 25.76 -54.67
N THR A 532 1.23 26.03 -55.53
CA THR A 532 2.64 25.64 -55.27
C THR A 532 3.19 26.31 -54.01
N ILE A 533 2.98 27.61 -53.83
CA ILE A 533 3.40 28.34 -52.63
C ILE A 533 2.70 27.76 -51.39
N TYR A 534 1.39 27.52 -51.44
CA TYR A 534 0.65 26.92 -50.33
C TYR A 534 1.17 25.51 -49.97
N SER A 535 1.20 24.58 -50.92
CA SER A 535 1.66 23.20 -50.69
C SER A 535 3.13 23.09 -50.27
N SER A 536 3.99 24.04 -50.66
CA SER A 536 5.38 24.10 -50.15
C SER A 536 5.49 24.61 -48.71
N ARG A 537 4.46 25.28 -48.18
CA ARG A 537 4.42 25.86 -46.83
C ARG A 537 3.60 25.07 -45.82
N VAL A 538 2.77 24.12 -46.26
CA VAL A 538 2.13 23.17 -45.33
C VAL A 538 3.19 22.21 -44.80
N GLU A 539 3.39 22.25 -43.49
CA GLU A 539 4.21 21.35 -42.71
C GLU A 539 3.45 20.06 -42.36
N ILE A 540 4.16 18.94 -42.30
CA ILE A 540 3.64 17.64 -41.86
C ILE A 540 4.53 17.05 -40.77
N THR A 541 3.92 16.42 -39.77
CA THR A 541 4.62 15.63 -38.77
C THR A 541 4.95 14.25 -39.33
N LYS A 542 6.22 13.84 -39.19
CA LYS A 542 6.66 12.47 -39.44
C LYS A 542 7.06 11.80 -38.15
N THR A 543 6.58 10.57 -37.95
CA THR A 543 6.99 9.70 -36.86
C THR A 543 8.11 8.78 -37.32
N VAL A 544 9.18 8.67 -36.53
CA VAL A 544 10.21 7.62 -36.68
C VAL A 544 9.94 6.56 -35.62
N THR A 545 10.03 5.29 -35.99
CA THR A 545 9.85 4.12 -35.10
C THR A 545 11.16 3.34 -35.01
N ILE A 546 11.63 3.06 -33.79
CA ILE A 546 12.85 2.29 -33.51
C ILE A 546 12.45 1.13 -32.60
N PHE A 547 12.76 -0.10 -33.00
CA PHE A 547 12.39 -1.32 -32.27
C PHE A 547 13.51 -1.77 -31.33
N SER A 548 13.14 -2.25 -30.15
CA SER A 548 14.03 -2.79 -29.10
C SER A 548 15.34 -1.98 -28.86
N PRO A 549 15.26 -0.66 -28.64
CA PRO A 549 16.45 0.18 -28.50
C PRO A 549 17.23 -0.12 -27.22
N SER A 550 18.56 -0.09 -27.31
CA SER A 550 19.43 -0.18 -26.14
C SER A 550 19.33 1.06 -25.24
N LEU A 551 19.70 0.91 -23.96
CA LEU A 551 19.79 2.03 -23.01
C LEU A 551 20.66 3.18 -23.54
N TYR A 552 21.72 2.87 -24.28
CA TYR A 552 22.58 3.87 -24.91
C TYR A 552 21.82 4.64 -26.00
N GLU A 553 21.14 3.95 -26.93
CA GLU A 553 20.34 4.59 -27.99
C GLU A 553 19.19 5.42 -27.40
N TYR A 554 18.49 4.90 -26.40
CA TYR A 554 17.47 5.67 -25.67
C TYR A 554 18.07 6.95 -25.06
N SER A 555 19.23 6.88 -24.41
CA SER A 555 19.86 8.06 -23.80
C SER A 555 20.21 9.14 -24.84
N GLN A 556 20.69 8.73 -26.02
CA GLN A 556 21.01 9.62 -27.14
C GLN A 556 19.74 10.22 -27.78
N LEU A 557 18.68 9.42 -27.93
CA LEU A 557 17.39 9.89 -28.42
C LEU A 557 16.76 10.88 -27.43
N TYR A 558 16.76 10.57 -26.13
CA TYR A 558 16.19 11.43 -25.09
C TYR A 558 16.91 12.78 -25.05
N ALA A 559 18.24 12.79 -24.99
CA ALA A 559 19.05 14.02 -24.99
C ALA A 559 18.77 14.96 -26.18
N ASN A 560 18.38 14.42 -27.34
CA ASN A 560 18.12 15.19 -28.55
C ASN A 560 16.62 15.42 -28.87
N ARG A 561 15.69 14.64 -28.29
CA ARG A 561 14.28 14.55 -28.73
C ARG A 561 13.24 14.38 -27.60
N TYR A 562 13.60 14.54 -26.32
CA TYR A 562 12.72 14.26 -25.17
C TYR A 562 11.27 14.75 -25.28
N GLN A 563 11.03 15.92 -25.91
CA GLN A 563 9.69 16.51 -26.04
C GLN A 563 8.69 15.69 -26.88
N THR A 564 9.17 14.85 -27.81
CA THR A 564 8.32 14.05 -28.70
C THR A 564 8.63 12.56 -28.66
N LEU A 565 9.59 12.14 -27.83
CA LEU A 565 10.01 10.75 -27.68
C LEU A 565 9.10 10.00 -26.71
N ILE A 566 8.42 8.97 -27.21
CA ILE A 566 7.55 8.05 -26.47
C ILE A 566 8.12 6.64 -26.65
N CYS A 567 8.45 5.96 -25.57
CA CYS A 567 9.02 4.60 -25.62
C CYS A 567 8.21 3.67 -24.73
N THR A 568 7.61 2.61 -25.28
CA THR A 568 6.70 1.73 -24.54
C THR A 568 7.41 0.54 -23.90
N CYS A 569 7.25 0.37 -22.58
CA CYS A 569 7.77 -0.80 -21.86
C CYS A 569 7.01 -2.08 -22.27
N THR A 570 7.67 -3.25 -22.20
CA THR A 570 6.97 -4.55 -22.17
C THR A 570 6.34 -4.76 -20.79
N ASN A 571 7.15 -4.61 -19.73
CA ASN A 571 6.71 -4.79 -18.35
C ASN A 571 6.23 -3.46 -17.77
N ILE A 572 4.91 -3.28 -17.76
CA ILE A 572 4.24 -2.07 -17.26
C ILE A 572 4.34 -1.95 -15.72
N ALA A 573 4.56 -3.06 -15.01
CA ALA A 573 4.66 -3.11 -13.55
C ALA A 573 6.01 -3.70 -13.11
N ILE A 574 6.85 -2.91 -12.45
CA ILE A 574 8.23 -3.27 -12.09
C ILE A 574 8.42 -3.16 -10.58
N ARG A 575 8.82 -4.25 -9.91
CA ARG A 575 8.98 -4.29 -8.44
C ARG A 575 10.14 -3.42 -7.96
N HIS A 576 9.93 -2.62 -6.91
CA HIS A 576 10.95 -1.70 -6.38
C HIS A 576 12.28 -2.38 -6.09
N LYS A 577 12.27 -3.59 -5.51
CA LYS A 577 13.51 -4.34 -5.18
C LYS A 577 14.40 -4.69 -6.37
N THR A 578 13.92 -4.52 -7.61
CA THR A 578 14.73 -4.74 -8.83
C THR A 578 15.59 -3.54 -9.20
N PHE A 579 15.25 -2.33 -8.72
CA PHE A 579 15.93 -1.09 -9.13
C PHE A 579 16.16 -0.08 -7.99
N ILE A 580 15.59 -0.28 -6.80
CA ILE A 580 15.89 0.50 -5.58
C ILE A 580 16.56 -0.41 -4.58
N ILE A 581 17.77 -0.05 -4.16
CA ILE A 581 18.50 -0.69 -3.07
C ILE A 581 18.40 0.23 -1.85
N LEU A 582 17.97 -0.33 -0.72
CA LEU A 582 17.92 0.33 0.58
C LEU A 582 18.76 -0.49 1.57
N GLN A 583 19.67 0.17 2.28
CA GLN A 583 20.54 -0.45 3.29
C GLN A 583 20.56 0.42 4.55
N PRO A 584 20.07 -0.08 5.70
CA PRO A 584 20.13 0.64 6.97
C PRO A 584 21.50 0.43 7.65
N ASN A 585 22.12 1.51 8.10
CA ASN A 585 23.23 1.47 9.05
C ASN A 585 22.63 1.61 10.46
N SER A 586 22.45 0.49 11.16
CA SER A 586 21.97 0.48 12.55
C SER A 586 23.04 0.96 13.53
N HIS A 587 22.62 1.59 14.62
CA HIS A 587 23.50 2.14 15.65
C HIS A 587 24.44 1.03 16.21
N PRO A 588 25.76 1.28 16.38
CA PRO A 588 26.75 0.25 16.69
C PRO A 588 26.44 -0.66 17.89
N ILE A 589 25.66 -0.18 18.86
CA ILE A 589 25.17 -0.98 20.00
C ILE A 589 24.49 -2.29 19.58
N CYS A 590 23.71 -2.27 18.49
CA CYS A 590 22.92 -3.41 18.01
C CYS A 590 23.75 -4.51 17.34
N GLN A 591 25.06 -4.30 17.19
CA GLN A 591 26.03 -5.27 16.64
C GLN A 591 27.21 -5.49 17.61
N SER A 592 27.01 -5.17 18.89
CA SER A 592 28.06 -5.16 19.92
C SER A 592 27.83 -6.18 21.02
N SER A 593 28.89 -6.57 21.71
CA SER A 593 28.84 -7.52 22.82
C SER A 593 28.08 -7.03 24.06
N PHE A 594 27.57 -5.80 24.07
CA PHE A 594 26.66 -5.28 25.10
C PHE A 594 25.19 -5.74 24.92
N VAL A 595 24.84 -6.36 23.79
CA VAL A 595 23.51 -6.97 23.57
C VAL A 595 23.55 -8.51 23.48
N ASP A 596 24.74 -9.11 23.64
CA ASP A 596 24.94 -10.56 23.66
C ASP A 596 24.58 -11.17 25.02
N LEU A 597 24.07 -12.41 25.02
CA LEU A 597 23.74 -13.17 26.24
C LEU A 597 24.88 -13.17 27.26
N ARG A 598 26.13 -13.40 26.84
CA ARG A 598 27.33 -13.43 27.70
C ARG A 598 27.48 -12.18 28.60
N TRP A 599 27.11 -10.99 28.11
CA TRP A 599 27.16 -9.75 28.88
C TRP A 599 25.98 -9.65 29.86
N LEU A 600 24.80 -10.10 29.44
CA LEU A 600 23.61 -10.18 30.30
C LEU A 600 23.85 -11.19 31.44
N ASP A 601 24.36 -12.39 31.15
CA ASP A 601 24.72 -13.43 32.11
C ASP A 601 25.74 -12.93 33.13
N GLY A 602 26.73 -12.15 32.69
CA GLY A 602 27.68 -11.48 33.58
C GLY A 602 26.98 -10.55 34.56
N LEU A 603 26.13 -9.64 34.06
CA LEU A 603 25.36 -8.72 34.90
C LEU A 603 24.43 -9.46 35.87
N VAL A 604 23.84 -10.58 35.45
CA VAL A 604 23.01 -11.46 36.30
C VAL A 604 23.83 -12.04 37.45
N GLN A 605 25.04 -12.54 37.21
CA GLN A 605 25.90 -13.04 38.30
C GLN A 605 26.20 -11.95 39.34
N THR A 606 26.27 -10.66 38.94
CA THR A 606 26.46 -9.56 39.90
C THR A 606 25.24 -9.23 40.75
N SER A 607 24.05 -9.79 40.47
CA SER A 607 22.87 -9.63 41.33
C SER A 607 22.82 -10.65 42.49
N PHE A 608 23.54 -11.78 42.39
CA PHE A 608 23.57 -12.86 43.38
C PHE A 608 24.62 -12.67 44.48
N ILE A 609 24.70 -11.47 45.08
CA ILE A 609 25.66 -11.20 46.16
C ILE A 609 25.14 -11.76 47.51
N PRO A 610 25.90 -12.62 48.22
CA PRO A 610 25.44 -13.29 49.45
C PRO A 610 25.07 -12.35 50.62
N SER A 611 25.56 -11.11 50.63
CA SER A 611 25.18 -10.11 51.63
C SER A 611 23.83 -9.45 51.37
N GLY A 612 23.21 -9.66 50.20
CA GLY A 612 22.07 -8.88 49.72
C GLY A 612 22.48 -7.59 49.00
N ILE A 613 21.54 -7.06 48.20
CA ILE A 613 21.70 -5.85 47.38
C ILE A 613 20.43 -4.99 47.53
N PHE A 614 20.56 -3.66 47.42
CA PHE A 614 19.39 -2.78 47.32
C PHE A 614 18.68 -2.95 45.97
N ILE A 615 17.34 -2.96 45.97
CA ILE A 615 16.57 -3.22 44.74
C ILE A 615 16.69 -2.13 43.66
N ARG A 616 17.13 -0.91 44.06
CA ARG A 616 17.48 0.22 43.17
C ARG A 616 18.94 0.22 42.71
N ASP A 617 19.72 -0.81 43.03
CA ASP A 617 21.12 -0.93 42.64
C ASP A 617 21.27 -1.34 41.17
N PHE A 618 22.25 -0.75 40.49
CA PHE A 618 22.55 -1.07 39.09
C PHE A 618 22.86 -2.56 38.85
N ARG A 619 23.35 -3.31 39.84
CA ARG A 619 23.55 -4.77 39.73
C ARG A 619 22.24 -5.55 39.65
N ALA A 620 21.16 -5.05 40.25
CA ALA A 620 19.84 -5.70 40.19
C ALA A 620 19.12 -5.42 38.86
N ILE A 621 19.24 -4.21 38.31
CA ILE A 621 18.51 -3.77 37.10
C ILE A 621 19.35 -3.71 35.82
N GLY A 622 20.69 -3.78 35.91
CA GLY A 622 21.58 -3.55 34.77
C GLY A 622 21.35 -4.53 33.62
N ALA A 623 21.18 -5.81 33.94
CA ALA A 623 20.86 -6.84 32.96
C ALA A 623 19.51 -6.58 32.26
N ALA A 624 18.54 -5.97 32.95
CA ALA A 624 17.25 -5.59 32.37
C ALA A 624 17.37 -4.41 31.40
N ILE A 625 18.24 -3.45 31.68
CA ILE A 625 18.52 -2.31 30.78
C ILE A 625 19.16 -2.81 29.49
N PHE A 626 20.22 -3.63 29.58
CA PHE A 626 20.87 -4.19 28.40
C PHE A 626 19.98 -5.20 27.66
N GLY A 627 19.17 -6.01 28.37
CA GLY A 627 18.16 -6.88 27.77
C GLY A 627 17.06 -6.11 27.05
N THR A 628 16.69 -4.92 27.54
CA THR A 628 15.81 -3.96 26.84
C THR A 628 16.47 -3.47 25.56
N ILE A 629 17.71 -2.98 25.62
CA ILE A 629 18.47 -2.53 24.44
C ILE A 629 18.57 -3.65 23.39
N ALA A 630 18.94 -4.87 23.80
CA ALA A 630 19.01 -6.04 22.93
C ALA A 630 17.66 -6.34 22.27
N SER A 631 16.57 -6.32 23.04
CA SER A 631 15.22 -6.58 22.56
C SER A 631 14.71 -5.50 21.59
N LEU A 632 15.08 -4.24 21.83
CA LEU A 632 14.78 -3.13 20.92
C LEU A 632 15.57 -3.27 19.61
N CYS A 633 16.85 -3.63 19.66
CA CYS A 633 17.66 -3.93 18.48
C CYS A 633 17.14 -5.13 17.66
N GLN A 634 16.68 -6.21 18.31
CA GLN A 634 16.06 -7.36 17.62
C GLN A 634 14.73 -6.99 16.96
N LEU A 635 13.85 -6.31 17.69
CA LEU A 635 12.57 -5.81 17.19
C LEU A 635 12.74 -4.85 16.01
N LEU A 636 13.72 -3.95 16.12
CA LEU A 636 14.14 -3.03 15.07
C LEU A 636 14.50 -3.79 13.79
N MET A 637 15.45 -4.72 13.86
CA MET A 637 15.91 -5.46 12.69
C MET A 637 14.77 -6.24 12.03
N ARG A 638 13.85 -6.82 12.81
CA ARG A 638 12.62 -7.42 12.27
C ARG A 638 11.77 -6.36 11.55
N THR A 639 11.47 -5.24 12.20
CA THR A 639 10.59 -4.18 11.66
C THR A 639 11.16 -3.57 10.37
N ILE A 640 12.48 -3.37 10.27
CA ILE A 640 13.11 -2.91 9.02
C ILE A 640 13.01 -3.99 7.94
N ASN A 641 13.38 -5.25 8.24
CA ASN A 641 13.35 -6.32 7.25
C ASN A 641 11.93 -6.57 6.70
N ASP A 642 10.93 -6.57 7.59
CA ASP A 642 9.51 -6.65 7.26
C ASP A 642 9.09 -5.50 6.34
N GLY A 643 9.46 -4.26 6.67
CA GLY A 643 9.19 -3.08 5.86
C GLY A 643 9.91 -3.10 4.51
N LEU A 644 11.14 -3.60 4.43
CA LEU A 644 11.91 -3.72 3.19
C LEU A 644 11.32 -4.79 2.25
N LEU A 645 10.76 -5.87 2.80
CA LEU A 645 10.00 -6.86 2.02
C LEU A 645 8.73 -6.25 1.45
N ASP A 646 7.92 -5.59 2.29
CA ASP A 646 6.68 -4.92 1.86
C ASP A 646 6.97 -3.83 0.81
N PHE A 647 7.96 -2.96 1.05
CA PHE A 647 8.41 -1.95 0.09
C PHE A 647 8.91 -2.56 -1.23
N GLY A 648 9.62 -3.69 -1.15
CA GLY A 648 10.26 -4.35 -2.26
C GLY A 648 9.31 -5.04 -3.24
N GLU A 649 8.15 -5.51 -2.78
CA GLU A 649 7.11 -6.12 -3.62
C GLU A 649 6.15 -5.10 -4.24
N ILE A 650 6.10 -3.85 -3.76
CA ILE A 650 5.36 -2.78 -4.45
C ILE A 650 5.95 -2.57 -5.84
N THR A 651 5.06 -2.36 -6.83
CA THR A 651 5.44 -2.11 -8.23
C THR A 651 5.28 -0.65 -8.60
N ILE A 652 6.27 -0.10 -9.30
CA ILE A 652 6.09 1.14 -10.05
C ILE A 652 5.33 0.81 -11.35
N LEU A 653 4.33 1.64 -11.68
CA LEU A 653 3.50 1.47 -12.87
C LEU A 653 3.90 2.49 -13.94
N SER A 654 4.25 2.01 -15.13
CA SER A 654 4.45 2.87 -16.29
C SER A 654 4.36 2.12 -17.61
N THR A 655 3.47 2.57 -18.50
CA THR A 655 3.43 2.15 -19.91
C THR A 655 4.57 2.73 -20.74
N GLN A 656 5.38 3.64 -20.18
CA GLN A 656 6.49 4.29 -20.88
C GLN A 656 7.81 4.27 -20.08
N VAL A 657 8.95 4.35 -20.78
CA VAL A 657 10.27 4.48 -20.14
C VAL A 657 10.35 5.79 -19.35
N ILE A 658 10.26 5.70 -18.02
CA ILE A 658 10.47 6.83 -17.11
C ILE A 658 11.91 7.34 -17.28
N SER A 659 12.10 8.66 -17.36
CA SER A 659 13.47 9.23 -17.45
C SER A 659 14.26 9.02 -16.17
N LYS A 660 15.60 9.00 -16.26
CA LYS A 660 16.47 8.79 -15.09
C LYS A 660 16.18 9.75 -13.94
N GLU A 661 15.98 11.03 -14.25
CA GLU A 661 15.66 12.07 -13.26
C GLU A 661 14.31 11.82 -12.58
N GLN A 662 13.26 11.52 -13.36
CA GLN A 662 11.93 11.20 -12.82
C GLN A 662 11.96 9.95 -11.93
N LEU A 663 12.68 8.90 -12.34
CA LEU A 663 12.80 7.67 -11.55
C LEU A 663 13.56 7.92 -10.23
N THR A 664 14.63 8.71 -10.26
CA THR A 664 15.35 9.09 -9.03
C THR A 664 14.46 9.92 -8.10
N ASN A 665 13.74 10.92 -8.62
CA ASN A 665 12.85 11.77 -7.81
C ASN A 665 11.65 11.00 -7.23
N GLN A 666 11.08 10.04 -7.99
CA GLN A 666 10.04 9.13 -7.50
C GLN A 666 10.59 8.15 -6.47
N GLY A 667 11.76 7.53 -6.72
CA GLY A 667 12.43 6.63 -5.76
C GLY A 667 12.76 7.32 -4.44
N GLN A 668 13.22 8.57 -4.48
CA GLN A 668 13.46 9.39 -3.28
C GLN A 668 12.17 9.71 -2.52
N SER A 669 11.07 10.01 -3.23
CA SER A 669 9.76 10.27 -2.62
C SER A 669 9.16 9.01 -1.97
N LEU A 670 9.32 7.86 -2.64
CA LEU A 670 8.92 6.54 -2.14
C LEU A 670 9.75 6.14 -0.90
N PHE A 671 11.05 6.42 -0.90
CA PHE A 671 11.92 6.19 0.26
C PHE A 671 11.49 7.04 1.46
N TYR A 672 11.27 8.36 1.31
CA TYR A 672 10.82 9.19 2.43
C TYR A 672 9.45 8.76 2.99
N LEU A 673 8.54 8.28 2.12
CA LEU A 673 7.28 7.71 2.57
C LEU A 673 7.50 6.43 3.37
N PHE A 674 8.36 5.53 2.90
CA PHE A 674 8.73 4.28 3.58
C PHE A 674 9.41 4.51 4.94
N GLU A 675 10.39 5.39 5.00
CA GLU A 675 11.10 5.78 6.23
C GLU A 675 10.09 6.29 7.27
N SER A 676 9.28 7.28 6.89
CA SER A 676 8.27 7.88 7.76
C SER A 676 7.19 6.90 8.22
N THR A 677 6.63 6.06 7.35
CA THR A 677 5.59 5.10 7.75
C THR A 677 6.13 4.00 8.66
N THR A 678 7.36 3.54 8.42
CA THR A 678 8.01 2.49 9.24
C THR A 678 8.38 3.05 10.62
N GLU A 679 8.96 4.25 10.70
CA GLU A 679 9.23 4.96 11.96
C GLU A 679 7.96 5.14 12.79
N ASN A 680 6.90 5.71 12.18
CA ASN A 680 5.64 5.93 12.89
C ASN A 680 4.98 4.61 13.33
N ALA A 681 5.01 3.55 12.52
CA ALA A 681 4.47 2.25 12.91
C ALA A 681 5.19 1.67 14.14
N PHE A 682 6.52 1.72 14.14
CA PHE A 682 7.36 1.26 15.26
C PHE A 682 7.13 2.06 16.54
N ILE A 683 7.14 3.40 16.44
CA ILE A 683 6.94 4.31 17.58
C ILE A 683 5.55 4.12 18.19
N ASN A 684 4.49 4.01 17.38
CA ASN A 684 3.11 3.85 17.85
C ASN A 684 2.91 2.56 18.66
N SER A 685 3.44 1.42 18.21
CA SER A 685 3.33 0.16 18.97
C SER A 685 4.07 0.22 20.31
N ILE A 686 5.20 0.95 20.39
CA ILE A 686 5.96 1.15 21.63
C ILE A 686 5.23 2.11 22.59
N GLN A 687 4.66 3.20 22.08
CA GLN A 687 3.86 4.14 22.85
C GLN A 687 2.60 3.46 23.43
N ALA A 688 1.86 2.73 22.61
CA ALA A 688 0.65 2.01 23.04
C ALA A 688 0.91 1.04 24.21
N PHE A 689 2.07 0.39 24.26
CA PHE A 689 2.45 -0.46 25.40
C PHE A 689 2.79 0.36 26.65
N ARG A 690 3.57 1.44 26.51
CA ARG A 690 3.95 2.33 27.64
C ARG A 690 2.71 2.99 28.27
N ASP A 691 1.83 3.51 27.44
CA ASP A 691 0.55 4.10 27.85
C ASP A 691 -0.34 3.06 28.53
N ALA A 692 -0.37 1.81 28.03
CA ALA A 692 -1.12 0.72 28.66
C ALA A 692 -0.54 0.25 30.00
N MET A 693 0.79 0.30 30.20
CA MET A 693 1.39 0.05 31.52
C MET A 693 0.99 1.14 32.52
N GLN A 694 1.18 2.42 32.15
CA GLN A 694 0.89 3.55 33.04
C GLN A 694 -0.61 3.67 33.35
N ALA A 695 -1.48 3.52 32.36
CA ALA A 695 -2.93 3.63 32.55
C ALA A 695 -3.54 2.49 33.39
N ASN A 696 -2.81 1.40 33.64
CA ASN A 696 -3.22 0.32 34.54
C ASN A 696 -2.32 0.20 35.80
N ASP A 697 -1.37 1.14 36.00
CA ASP A 697 -0.43 1.22 37.12
C ASP A 697 0.28 -0.12 37.44
N LEU A 698 0.77 -0.80 36.40
CA LEU A 698 1.24 -2.19 36.51
C LEU A 698 2.50 -2.31 37.41
N PRO A 699 2.50 -3.22 38.40
CA PRO A 699 3.66 -3.41 39.28
C PRO A 699 4.81 -4.09 38.54
N SER A 700 6.00 -3.50 38.66
CA SER A 700 7.25 -4.12 38.23
C SER A 700 7.87 -4.94 39.36
N GLY A 701 8.36 -6.14 39.05
CA GLY A 701 9.05 -7.05 39.98
C GLY A 701 10.42 -6.57 40.44
N TYR A 702 10.95 -5.48 39.88
CA TYR A 702 12.08 -4.73 40.45
C TYR A 702 11.66 -3.74 41.54
N GLU A 703 10.36 -3.64 41.84
CA GLU A 703 9.75 -2.64 42.72
C GLU A 703 10.12 -1.19 42.38
N THR A 704 10.45 -0.91 41.11
CA THR A 704 10.84 0.43 40.63
C THR A 704 9.65 1.36 40.38
N SER A 705 8.49 0.82 40.02
CA SER A 705 7.24 1.60 39.90
C SER A 705 6.54 1.71 41.26
N THR A 706 6.44 0.58 41.96
CA THR A 706 5.65 0.42 43.19
C THR A 706 6.37 -0.52 44.14
N PHE A 707 6.58 -0.07 45.38
CA PHE A 707 7.08 -0.89 46.48
C PHE A 707 5.92 -1.59 47.18
N VAL A 708 6.08 -2.86 47.54
CA VAL A 708 5.01 -3.65 48.18
C VAL A 708 5.45 -4.11 49.56
N SER A 709 4.71 -3.70 50.58
CA SER A 709 4.99 -3.98 52.00
C SER A 709 3.81 -4.66 52.69
N ILE A 710 4.07 -5.40 53.77
CA ILE A 710 3.02 -6.05 54.57
C ILE A 710 3.04 -5.49 55.99
N PHE A 711 1.98 -4.76 56.36
CA PHE A 711 1.75 -4.27 57.71
C PHE A 711 0.90 -5.28 58.49
N VAL A 712 1.55 -6.05 59.35
CA VAL A 712 0.87 -6.92 60.33
C VAL A 712 0.55 -6.07 61.57
N GLN A 713 -0.74 -5.92 61.90
CA GLN A 713 -1.17 -5.20 63.11
C GLN A 713 -1.25 -6.15 64.32
N ASP A 714 -1.68 -7.38 64.07
CA ASP A 714 -1.82 -8.50 65.02
C ASP A 714 -1.94 -9.81 64.21
N GLU A 715 -1.92 -10.98 64.88
CA GLU A 715 -1.76 -12.30 64.24
C GLU A 715 -2.80 -12.66 63.16
N GLN A 716 -3.94 -11.95 63.12
CA GLN A 716 -5.02 -12.18 62.15
C GLN A 716 -5.20 -11.06 61.12
N ASN A 717 -4.59 -9.87 61.31
CA ASN A 717 -4.73 -8.75 60.38
C ASN A 717 -3.38 -8.34 59.77
N ALA A 718 -3.10 -8.86 58.58
CA ALA A 718 -2.03 -8.41 57.70
C ALA A 718 -2.62 -7.59 56.54
N GLN A 719 -2.14 -6.35 56.35
CA GLN A 719 -2.53 -5.48 55.24
C GLN A 719 -1.38 -5.38 54.24
N LEU A 720 -1.66 -5.67 52.97
CA LEU A 720 -0.73 -5.41 51.87
C LEU A 720 -0.83 -3.93 51.48
N LEU A 721 0.26 -3.19 51.61
CA LEU A 721 0.36 -1.78 51.24
C LEU A 721 1.31 -1.63 50.05
N ALA A 722 0.74 -1.27 48.90
CA ALA A 722 1.48 -0.91 47.70
C ALA A 722 1.66 0.63 47.66
N GLU A 723 2.90 1.11 47.68
CA GLU A 723 3.24 2.53 47.62
C GLU A 723 4.00 2.87 46.32
N PRO A 724 3.60 3.89 45.54
CA PRO A 724 4.32 4.27 44.34
C PRO A 724 5.67 4.91 44.69
N ILE A 725 6.72 4.47 44.00
CA ILE A 725 8.08 4.99 44.17
C ILE A 725 8.13 6.49 43.84
N LYS A 726 9.07 7.18 44.50
CA LYS A 726 9.30 8.62 44.36
C LYS A 726 10.76 8.90 44.01
N TYR A 727 10.99 9.40 42.80
CA TYR A 727 12.30 9.80 42.29
C TYR A 727 12.50 11.30 42.44
N ASN A 728 13.74 11.74 42.73
CA ASN A 728 14.10 13.14 43.02
C ASN A 728 13.20 13.83 44.08
N HIS A 729 12.67 13.05 45.03
CA HIS A 729 11.77 13.47 46.13
C HIS A 729 10.42 14.11 45.76
N SER A 730 10.16 14.47 44.50
CA SER A 730 8.92 15.12 44.06
C SER A 730 8.18 14.40 42.91
N CYS A 731 8.90 13.64 42.08
CA CYS A 731 8.33 12.87 40.98
C CYS A 731 7.85 11.51 41.51
N SER A 732 6.65 11.06 41.15
CA SER A 732 6.07 9.81 41.66
C SER A 732 5.41 8.99 40.56
N CYS A 733 5.69 7.70 40.51
CA CYS A 733 5.35 6.83 39.38
C CYS A 733 3.85 6.75 39.05
N HIS A 734 3.00 6.82 40.08
CA HIS A 734 1.54 6.88 39.95
C HIS A 734 1.04 8.16 39.21
N LYS A 735 1.83 9.23 39.17
CA LYS A 735 1.50 10.48 38.44
C LYS A 735 2.15 10.54 37.06
N ASP A 736 3.39 10.07 36.96
CA ASP A 736 4.21 10.17 35.76
C ASP A 736 5.15 8.96 35.69
N SER A 737 5.00 8.15 34.65
CA SER A 737 5.86 6.97 34.43
C SER A 737 7.31 7.35 34.12
N THR A 738 7.56 8.57 33.62
CA THR A 738 8.88 9.04 33.17
C THR A 738 9.79 9.49 34.32
N CYS A 739 9.34 9.41 35.58
CA CYS A 739 10.16 9.75 36.74
C CYS A 739 11.45 8.91 36.81
N ILE A 740 12.61 9.60 36.86
CA ILE A 740 13.96 9.00 36.92
C ILE A 740 14.90 9.69 37.92
N GLU A 741 15.95 8.98 38.33
CA GLU A 741 17.16 9.49 38.99
C GLU A 741 18.42 8.85 38.38
N SER A 742 19.62 9.36 38.70
CA SER A 742 20.88 8.73 38.24
C SER A 742 21.07 7.35 38.90
N ALA A 743 21.28 6.32 38.06
CA ALA A 743 21.56 4.96 38.52
C ALA A 743 22.91 4.88 39.26
N GLY A 744 23.07 3.88 40.12
CA GLY A 744 24.31 3.69 40.87
C GLY A 744 24.43 2.33 41.56
N VAL A 745 25.66 2.03 41.98
CA VAL A 745 26.00 0.94 42.89
C VAL A 745 25.91 1.49 44.31
N TYR A 746 25.12 0.83 45.15
CA TYR A 746 24.91 1.13 46.56
C TYR A 746 25.77 0.20 47.42
N ASN A 747 26.19 0.69 48.58
CA ASN A 747 26.65 -0.21 49.64
C ASN A 747 25.45 -0.92 50.28
N TYR A 748 25.67 -2.07 50.90
CA TYR A 748 24.68 -2.76 51.74
C TYR A 748 25.25 -2.88 53.17
N PRO A 749 24.45 -2.76 54.25
CA PRO A 749 23.01 -2.50 54.33
C PRO A 749 22.64 -1.00 54.39
N ASN A 750 23.57 -0.08 54.16
CA ASN A 750 23.32 1.37 54.21
C ASN A 750 23.08 1.92 52.79
N PRO A 751 21.93 2.56 52.47
CA PRO A 751 21.54 2.99 51.12
C PRO A 751 22.30 4.23 50.63
N VAL A 752 23.63 4.20 50.73
CA VAL A 752 24.55 5.23 50.24
C VAL A 752 25.08 4.76 48.89
N ILE A 753 24.90 5.61 47.88
CA ILE A 753 25.47 5.39 46.54
C ILE A 753 27.00 5.50 46.65
N ASN A 754 27.69 4.38 46.39
CA ASN A 754 29.15 4.29 46.32
C ASN A 754 29.65 4.84 44.97
N TYR A 755 28.94 4.50 43.88
CA TYR A 755 29.26 4.94 42.53
C TYR A 755 28.00 5.25 41.73
N ARG A 756 27.99 6.34 40.97
CA ARG A 756 26.92 6.66 40.00
C ARG A 756 27.36 6.20 38.62
N ILE A 757 26.47 5.57 37.86
CA ILE A 757 26.77 5.11 36.51
C ILE A 757 26.66 6.29 35.52
N PRO A 758 27.74 6.74 34.86
CA PRO A 758 27.66 7.82 33.89
C PRO A 758 26.71 7.51 32.73
N GLY A 759 25.75 8.41 32.47
CA GLY A 759 24.81 8.30 31.36
C GLY A 759 23.59 7.38 31.58
N PHE A 760 23.58 6.59 32.66
CA PHE A 760 22.47 5.68 32.98
C PHE A 760 21.60 6.19 34.13
N PHE A 761 20.29 5.99 33.98
CA PHE A 761 19.27 6.36 34.96
C PHE A 761 18.53 5.13 35.48
N ILE A 762 17.77 5.31 36.55
CA ILE A 762 16.76 4.37 37.07
C ILE A 762 15.45 5.14 37.26
N GLY A 763 14.35 4.54 36.82
CA GLY A 763 13.00 5.12 36.91
C GLY A 763 11.93 4.04 36.98
N CYS A 764 10.67 4.47 36.96
CA CYS A 764 9.51 3.62 37.28
C CYS A 764 9.47 2.28 36.53
N TYR A 765 9.77 2.31 35.23
CA TYR A 765 9.86 1.12 34.39
C TYR A 765 11.23 1.02 33.72
N ILE A 766 11.66 -0.19 33.36
CA ILE A 766 12.96 -0.41 32.70
C ILE A 766 12.98 0.19 31.29
N ILE A 767 11.83 0.28 30.60
CA ILE A 767 11.73 0.99 29.33
C ILE A 767 12.00 2.49 29.50
N GLU A 768 11.51 3.14 30.55
CA GLU A 768 11.77 4.57 30.83
C GLU A 768 13.21 4.81 31.26
N THR A 769 13.69 3.99 32.18
CA THR A 769 15.10 3.83 32.59
C THR A 769 16.02 3.75 31.37
N THR A 770 15.68 2.91 30.38
CA THR A 770 16.46 2.72 29.16
C THR A 770 16.33 3.92 28.22
N LEU A 771 15.11 4.34 27.87
CA LEU A 771 14.86 5.42 26.91
C LEU A 771 15.44 6.77 27.35
N GLN A 772 15.57 7.03 28.65
CA GLN A 772 16.15 8.27 29.15
C GLN A 772 17.67 8.18 29.36
N SER A 773 18.24 6.97 29.41
CA SER A 773 19.68 6.75 29.43
C SER A 773 20.34 7.08 28.09
N ASN A 774 21.65 7.31 28.10
CA ASN A 774 22.50 7.44 26.91
C ASN A 774 23.69 6.50 26.99
N LEU A 775 24.23 6.14 25.82
CA LEU A 775 25.25 5.10 25.69
C LEU A 775 26.70 5.60 25.90
N GLY A 776 26.88 6.83 26.39
CA GLY A 776 28.17 7.54 26.41
C GLY A 776 29.30 6.81 27.14
N LEU A 777 28.99 6.08 28.21
CA LEU A 777 29.97 5.25 28.93
C LEU A 777 30.55 4.13 28.05
N LEU A 778 29.76 3.57 27.14
CA LEU A 778 30.14 2.43 26.30
C LEU A 778 31.14 2.81 25.20
N TYR A 779 31.40 4.10 24.99
CA TYR A 779 32.40 4.61 24.04
C TYR A 779 33.79 4.83 24.69
N ASN A 780 33.96 4.50 25.98
CA ASN A 780 35.22 4.69 26.70
C ASN A 780 35.61 3.41 27.47
N GLN A 781 36.66 2.73 27.00
CA GLN A 781 37.13 1.47 27.61
C GLN A 781 37.43 1.64 29.10
N THR A 782 38.11 2.73 29.50
CA THR A 782 38.43 2.97 30.92
C THR A 782 37.18 3.15 31.79
N ALA A 783 36.07 3.64 31.24
CA ALA A 783 34.81 3.74 31.96
C ALA A 783 34.06 2.40 32.05
N ILE A 784 34.23 1.52 31.06
CA ILE A 784 33.75 0.12 31.08
C ILE A 784 34.56 -0.71 32.09
N ASP A 785 35.88 -0.55 32.10
CA ASP A 785 36.79 -1.22 33.04
C ASP A 785 36.51 -0.77 34.49
N ASP A 786 36.33 0.53 34.72
CA ASP A 786 35.94 1.08 36.02
C ASP A 786 34.55 0.59 36.46
N LEU A 787 33.56 0.57 35.56
CA LEU A 787 32.24 -0.03 35.84
C LEU A 787 32.38 -1.51 36.26
N ARG A 788 33.14 -2.30 35.50
CA ARG A 788 33.38 -3.73 35.75
C ARG A 788 33.97 -3.97 37.13
N THR A 789 34.98 -3.20 37.56
CA THR A 789 35.59 -3.36 38.89
C THR A 789 34.65 -3.03 40.05
N ARG A 790 33.57 -2.27 39.81
CA ARG A 790 32.60 -1.85 40.85
C ARG A 790 31.36 -2.73 40.96
N ILE A 791 31.06 -3.51 39.93
CA ILE A 791 29.96 -4.49 39.94
C ILE A 791 30.45 -5.91 40.26
N ALA A 792 31.75 -6.19 40.09
CA ALA A 792 32.37 -7.45 40.45
C ALA A 792 32.21 -7.81 41.94
N PHE A 793 32.15 -9.11 42.22
CA PHE A 793 32.15 -9.70 43.56
C PHE A 793 32.98 -11.00 43.50
N ASP A 794 33.49 -11.49 44.63
CA ASP A 794 34.65 -12.41 44.67
C ASP A 794 34.48 -13.73 43.89
N ASP A 795 33.26 -14.25 43.71
CA ASP A 795 32.95 -15.49 42.97
C ASP A 795 32.55 -15.29 41.48
N TYR A 796 32.58 -14.07 40.93
CA TYR A 796 32.11 -13.81 39.54
C TYR A 796 33.05 -14.37 38.46
N ASN A 797 32.49 -14.80 37.32
CA ASN A 797 33.31 -15.18 36.16
C ASN A 797 33.82 -13.94 35.38
N PRO A 798 35.16 -13.70 35.32
CA PRO A 798 35.73 -12.54 34.66
C PRO A 798 35.59 -12.54 33.12
N ASP A 799 35.38 -13.69 32.46
CA ASP A 799 35.32 -13.76 31.00
C ASP A 799 33.96 -13.33 30.42
N LEU A 800 32.92 -13.28 31.25
CA LEU A 800 31.59 -12.76 30.88
C LEU A 800 31.64 -11.25 30.58
N PHE A 801 32.45 -10.52 31.36
CA PHE A 801 32.65 -9.07 31.23
C PHE A 801 33.82 -8.68 30.29
N ASN A 802 34.29 -9.60 29.45
CA ASN A 802 35.33 -9.31 28.46
C ASN A 802 34.70 -8.71 27.19
N THR A 803 34.52 -7.38 27.20
CA THR A 803 33.85 -6.57 26.16
C THR A 803 34.68 -5.33 25.79
N THR A 804 34.52 -4.86 24.55
CA THR A 804 35.25 -3.72 23.98
C THR A 804 34.36 -2.50 23.79
N ALA A 805 34.92 -1.31 24.03
CA ALA A 805 34.24 -0.04 23.79
C ALA A 805 33.73 0.11 22.33
N LEU A 806 32.57 0.74 22.19
CA LEU A 806 31.97 1.12 20.92
C LEU A 806 32.84 2.17 20.21
N ASN A 807 32.95 2.07 18.89
CA ASN A 807 33.70 3.03 18.08
C ASN A 807 32.83 4.24 17.73
N ALA A 808 33.13 5.41 18.32
CA ALA A 808 32.42 6.66 18.05
C ALA A 808 32.57 7.15 16.59
N SER A 809 33.61 6.71 15.87
CA SER A 809 33.85 7.08 14.47
C SER A 809 32.94 6.35 13.48
N LEU A 810 32.07 5.45 13.96
CA LEU A 810 31.02 4.80 13.17
C LEU A 810 29.69 5.57 13.20
N LEU A 811 29.60 6.67 13.95
CA LEU A 811 28.41 7.51 14.04
C LEU A 811 28.43 8.61 12.98
N ALA A 812 27.32 8.77 12.25
CA ALA A 812 27.08 9.75 11.21
C ALA A 812 25.96 10.75 11.57
N TYR A 813 25.01 10.36 12.44
CA TYR A 813 23.87 11.20 12.84
C TYR A 813 23.73 11.36 14.36
N PHE A 814 23.95 10.29 15.14
CA PHE A 814 23.87 10.36 16.59
C PHE A 814 25.19 10.79 17.25
N ASN A 815 25.09 11.38 18.45
CA ASN A 815 26.25 11.64 19.32
C ASN A 815 26.28 10.58 20.44
N THR A 816 27.47 10.36 21.03
CA THR A 816 27.65 9.41 22.15
C THR A 816 26.78 9.73 23.37
N THR A 817 26.40 11.00 23.56
CA THR A 817 25.52 11.48 24.64
C THR A 817 24.04 11.57 24.27
N THR A 818 23.64 11.18 23.06
CA THR A 818 22.23 11.20 22.63
C THR A 818 21.41 10.21 23.48
N PRO A 819 20.27 10.62 24.08
CA PRO A 819 19.38 9.69 24.79
C PRO A 819 18.81 8.62 23.88
N ILE A 820 18.62 7.40 24.39
CA ILE A 820 18.11 6.26 23.60
C ILE A 820 16.70 6.54 23.06
N SER A 821 15.87 7.32 23.75
CA SER A 821 14.60 7.87 23.24
C SER A 821 14.75 8.64 21.93
N LYS A 822 15.79 9.47 21.79
CA LYS A 822 16.08 10.21 20.55
C LYS A 822 16.74 9.34 19.48
N MET A 823 17.38 8.24 19.85
CA MET A 823 17.74 7.19 18.90
C MET A 823 16.48 6.47 18.39
N MET A 824 15.55 6.12 19.29
CA MET A 824 14.33 5.37 19.01
C MET A 824 13.31 6.14 18.16
N GLU A 825 13.25 7.47 18.27
CA GLU A 825 12.51 8.34 17.33
C GLU A 825 12.98 8.21 15.87
N LYS A 826 14.22 7.73 15.67
CA LYS A 826 14.80 7.37 14.38
C LYS A 826 15.15 5.88 14.28
N MET A 827 14.38 5.03 14.97
CA MET A 827 14.52 3.57 14.93
C MET A 827 15.95 3.08 15.26
N MET A 828 16.78 3.85 15.97
CA MET A 828 18.22 3.59 16.14
C MET A 828 18.98 3.35 14.82
N ILE A 829 18.49 3.90 13.70
CA ILE A 829 19.18 3.91 12.40
C ILE A 829 19.98 5.22 12.32
N ASP A 830 21.29 5.09 12.18
CA ASP A 830 22.22 6.22 12.19
C ASP A 830 22.46 6.78 10.77
N SER A 831 22.27 5.97 9.73
CA SER A 831 22.11 6.46 8.36
C SER A 831 21.43 5.43 7.44
N TRP A 832 20.77 5.92 6.39
CA TRP A 832 20.28 5.09 5.29
C TRP A 832 21.16 5.27 4.06
N HIS A 833 21.60 4.17 3.45
CA HIS A 833 22.16 4.19 2.11
C HIS A 833 21.08 3.78 1.10
N MET A 834 20.74 4.68 0.18
CA MET A 834 19.76 4.45 -0.89
C MET A 834 20.41 4.62 -2.26
N GLN A 835 20.14 3.70 -3.17
CA GLN A 835 20.61 3.75 -4.55
C GLN A 835 19.50 3.36 -5.54
N VAL A 836 19.21 4.25 -6.49
CA VAL A 836 18.33 3.96 -7.65
C VAL A 836 19.18 3.53 -8.85
N ASN A 837 19.05 2.25 -9.24
CA ASN A 837 19.74 1.64 -10.37
C ASN A 837 18.92 1.77 -11.66
N TYR A 838 19.21 2.82 -12.44
CA TYR A 838 18.48 3.11 -13.68
C TYR A 838 18.66 2.05 -14.78
N SER A 839 19.82 1.39 -14.88
CA SER A 839 20.01 0.34 -15.89
C SER A 839 19.20 -0.91 -15.56
N ALA A 840 19.14 -1.31 -14.29
CA ALA A 840 18.26 -2.41 -13.87
C ALA A 840 16.77 -2.09 -14.12
N TYR A 841 16.32 -0.86 -13.84
CA TYR A 841 14.97 -0.42 -14.22
C TYR A 841 14.73 -0.51 -15.74
N TYR A 842 15.67 -0.05 -16.56
CA TYR A 842 15.53 -0.09 -18.02
C TYR A 842 15.51 -1.53 -18.56
N GLU A 843 16.33 -2.42 -17.98
CA GLU A 843 16.35 -3.85 -18.30
C GLU A 843 15.04 -4.55 -17.90
N GLN A 844 14.38 -4.12 -16.81
CA GLN A 844 13.04 -4.62 -16.47
C GLN A 844 11.96 -4.06 -17.39
N CYS A 845 11.97 -2.75 -17.70
CA CYS A 845 11.01 -2.11 -18.62
C CYS A 845 11.11 -2.66 -20.06
N GLN A 846 12.33 -2.96 -20.51
CA GLN A 846 12.67 -3.61 -21.80
C GLN A 846 11.81 -3.09 -22.98
N PRO A 847 12.00 -1.82 -23.41
CA PRO A 847 11.05 -1.18 -24.32
C PRO A 847 10.97 -1.86 -25.70
N ASN A 848 9.74 -2.16 -26.13
CA ASN A 848 9.47 -2.80 -27.42
C ASN A 848 9.72 -1.84 -28.60
N GLU A 849 9.29 -0.59 -28.47
CA GLU A 849 9.48 0.43 -29.48
C GLU A 849 9.61 1.83 -28.87
N CYS A 850 10.48 2.65 -29.47
CA CYS A 850 10.53 4.10 -29.29
C CYS A 850 10.00 4.80 -30.55
N LYS A 851 9.17 5.81 -30.35
CA LYS A 851 8.60 6.66 -31.40
C LYS A 851 8.94 8.11 -31.11
N TYR A 852 9.39 8.86 -32.11
CA TYR A 852 9.51 10.32 -32.00
C TYR A 852 8.99 11.03 -33.24
N THR A 853 8.41 12.22 -33.05
CA THR A 853 7.91 13.05 -34.16
C THR A 853 8.84 14.22 -34.46
N TYR A 854 8.92 14.58 -35.74
CA TYR A 854 9.61 15.77 -36.23
C TYR A 854 8.85 16.37 -37.40
N ILE A 855 8.99 17.69 -37.59
CA ILE A 855 8.27 18.45 -38.61
C ILE A 855 9.10 18.51 -39.89
N VAL A 856 8.46 18.29 -41.04
CA VAL A 856 9.06 18.47 -42.38
C VAL A 856 8.06 19.07 -43.37
N THR A 857 8.57 19.67 -44.44
CA THR A 857 7.75 20.10 -45.59
C THR A 857 7.44 18.93 -46.54
N HIS A 858 6.42 19.11 -47.37
CA HIS A 858 6.07 18.15 -48.43
C HIS A 858 7.24 17.89 -49.41
N ASN A 859 7.34 16.65 -49.89
CA ASN A 859 8.27 16.27 -50.97
C ASN A 859 7.78 16.86 -52.31
N VAL A 860 8.71 17.31 -53.15
CA VAL A 860 8.46 17.79 -54.52
C VAL A 860 7.57 16.83 -55.32
N VAL A 861 7.73 15.51 -55.17
CA VAL A 861 6.89 14.51 -55.85
C VAL A 861 5.40 14.66 -55.46
N PHE A 862 5.11 14.84 -54.17
CA PHE A 862 3.75 15.04 -53.67
C PHE A 862 3.18 16.38 -54.15
N ILE A 863 3.97 17.45 -54.09
CA ILE A 863 3.57 18.78 -54.58
C ILE A 863 3.16 18.67 -56.07
N VAL A 864 3.96 18.00 -56.90
CA VAL A 864 3.65 17.77 -58.32
C VAL A 864 2.39 16.94 -58.52
N THR A 865 2.21 15.81 -57.81
CA THR A 865 1.03 14.95 -58.00
C THR A 865 -0.26 15.65 -57.57
N THR A 866 -0.28 16.32 -56.42
CA THR A 866 -1.43 17.12 -55.95
C THR A 866 -1.80 18.20 -56.97
N ILE A 867 -0.83 18.90 -57.55
CA ILE A 867 -1.07 19.89 -58.59
C ILE A 867 -1.70 19.26 -59.84
N THR A 868 -1.16 18.15 -60.34
CA THR A 868 -1.74 17.48 -61.52
C THR A 868 -3.17 16.98 -61.29
N GLY A 869 -3.52 16.54 -60.07
CA GLY A 869 -4.90 16.20 -59.70
C GLY A 869 -5.82 17.43 -59.69
N LEU A 870 -5.39 18.52 -59.07
CA LEU A 870 -6.21 19.74 -58.93
C LEU A 870 -6.43 20.48 -60.28
N VAL A 871 -5.48 20.39 -61.23
CA VAL A 871 -5.62 20.97 -62.58
C VAL A 871 -6.91 20.52 -63.28
N GLY A 872 -7.31 19.25 -63.13
CA GLY A 872 -8.53 18.71 -63.74
C GLY A 872 -9.80 19.43 -63.28
N GLY A 873 -10.04 19.52 -61.96
CA GLY A 873 -11.20 20.23 -61.41
C GLY A 873 -11.14 21.75 -61.65
N LEU A 874 -9.96 22.34 -61.50
CA LEU A 874 -9.75 23.78 -61.64
C LEU A 874 -10.03 24.26 -63.07
N THR A 875 -9.56 23.53 -64.09
CA THR A 875 -9.78 23.90 -65.50
C THR A 875 -11.26 23.86 -65.88
N ILE A 876 -12.02 22.84 -65.46
CA ILE A 876 -13.47 22.75 -65.71
C ILE A 876 -14.21 23.95 -65.10
N ILE A 877 -13.92 24.31 -63.85
CA ILE A 877 -14.57 25.45 -63.17
C ILE A 877 -14.22 26.77 -63.87
N LEU A 878 -12.94 26.99 -64.21
CA LEU A 878 -12.51 28.23 -64.88
C LEU A 878 -13.09 28.35 -66.30
N GLN A 879 -13.23 27.24 -67.05
CA GLN A 879 -13.90 27.21 -68.36
C GLN A 879 -15.38 27.61 -68.28
N PHE A 880 -16.08 27.25 -67.21
CA PHE A 880 -17.49 27.59 -67.01
C PHE A 880 -17.70 29.05 -66.55
N VAL A 881 -16.81 29.54 -65.67
CA VAL A 881 -16.96 30.86 -65.03
C VAL A 881 -16.46 32.01 -65.91
N ILE A 882 -15.26 31.90 -66.51
CA ILE A 882 -14.58 33.04 -67.16
C ILE A 882 -15.34 33.60 -68.37
N PRO A 883 -15.83 32.79 -69.34
CA PRO A 883 -16.59 33.32 -70.47
C PRO A 883 -17.90 34.01 -70.05
N ARG A 884 -18.52 33.55 -68.96
CA ARG A 884 -19.76 34.14 -68.42
C ARG A 884 -19.48 35.45 -67.69
N ALA A 885 -18.42 35.49 -66.88
CA ALA A 885 -17.97 36.71 -66.22
C ALA A 885 -17.61 37.80 -67.24
N ILE A 886 -16.91 37.44 -68.33
CA ILE A 886 -16.51 38.39 -69.38
C ILE A 886 -17.71 38.84 -70.23
N LYS A 887 -18.63 37.93 -70.61
CA LYS A 887 -19.88 38.33 -71.28
C LYS A 887 -20.77 39.22 -70.38
N LEU A 888 -20.74 39.05 -69.05
CA LEU A 888 -21.41 39.95 -68.10
C LEU A 888 -20.72 41.32 -68.02
N ALA A 889 -19.39 41.35 -67.87
CA ALA A 889 -18.60 42.59 -67.81
C ALA A 889 -18.68 43.42 -69.10
N LEU A 890 -18.65 42.76 -70.27
CA LEU A 890 -18.87 43.44 -71.54
C LEU A 890 -20.31 43.97 -71.66
N ARG A 891 -21.33 43.24 -71.20
CA ARG A 891 -22.72 43.71 -71.19
C ARG A 891 -22.94 44.92 -70.26
N THR A 892 -22.27 45.00 -69.11
CA THR A 892 -22.33 46.18 -68.24
C THR A 892 -21.52 47.35 -68.81
N TRP A 893 -20.32 47.10 -69.35
CA TRP A 893 -19.48 48.12 -70.00
C TRP A 893 -20.15 48.72 -71.25
N ILE A 894 -20.77 47.91 -72.11
CA ILE A 894 -21.54 48.39 -73.27
C ILE A 894 -22.78 49.18 -72.84
N LYS A 895 -23.48 48.78 -71.77
CA LYS A 895 -24.59 49.58 -71.19
C LYS A 895 -24.11 50.92 -70.64
N TYR A 896 -22.94 50.97 -70.00
CA TYR A 896 -22.31 52.20 -69.53
C TYR A 896 -21.91 53.11 -70.70
N TYR A 897 -21.20 52.59 -71.69
CA TYR A 897 -20.74 53.33 -72.87
C TYR A 897 -21.90 53.85 -73.73
N ARG A 898 -22.98 53.07 -73.89
CA ARG A 898 -24.20 53.53 -74.58
C ARG A 898 -24.92 54.65 -73.82
N ARG A 899 -24.95 54.63 -72.48
CA ARG A 899 -25.50 55.75 -71.69
C ARG A 899 -24.72 57.04 -71.91
N THR A 900 -23.39 56.99 -71.86
CA THR A 900 -22.54 58.16 -72.14
C THR A 900 -22.60 58.65 -73.60
N GLN A 901 -22.88 57.76 -74.56
CA GLN A 901 -23.11 58.13 -75.96
C GLN A 901 -24.46 58.83 -76.16
N VAL A 902 -25.56 58.28 -75.64
CA VAL A 902 -26.90 58.92 -75.72
C VAL A 902 -26.87 60.31 -75.09
N GLN A 903 -26.18 60.46 -73.96
CA GLN A 903 -26.04 61.74 -73.26
C GLN A 903 -25.16 62.77 -74.00
N ARG A 904 -24.30 62.34 -74.95
CA ARG A 904 -23.60 63.23 -75.89
C ARG A 904 -24.47 63.58 -77.10
N ILE A 905 -25.21 62.62 -77.64
CA ILE A 905 -26.08 62.83 -78.81
C ILE A 905 -27.23 63.78 -78.47
N SER A 906 -27.83 63.69 -77.28
CA SER A 906 -28.89 64.60 -76.85
C SER A 906 -28.42 66.06 -76.76
N ILE A 907 -27.17 66.30 -76.34
CA ILE A 907 -26.55 67.65 -76.31
C ILE A 907 -26.25 68.13 -77.74
N ALA A 908 -25.80 67.23 -78.62
CA ALA A 908 -25.53 67.57 -80.03
C ALA A 908 -26.81 67.92 -80.83
N SER A 909 -27.97 67.34 -80.49
CA SER A 909 -29.24 67.71 -81.12
C SER A 909 -29.73 69.11 -80.71
N THR A 910 -29.66 69.49 -79.43
CA THR A 910 -30.18 70.80 -78.96
C THR A 910 -29.43 71.99 -79.58
N ILE A 911 -28.17 71.79 -79.96
CA ILE A 911 -27.33 72.84 -80.58
C ILE A 911 -27.67 73.04 -82.07
N LYS A 912 -28.37 72.10 -82.72
CA LYS A 912 -28.69 72.16 -84.15
C LYS A 912 -30.03 72.84 -84.46
N ASP A 913 -30.89 73.03 -83.46
CA ASP A 913 -32.19 73.72 -83.61
C ASP A 913 -32.14 75.20 -83.17
N GLN A 914 -30.93 75.78 -83.07
CA GLN A 914 -30.67 77.19 -82.69
C GLN A 914 -29.67 77.91 -83.62
N LEU A 915 -29.50 77.41 -84.86
CA LEU A 915 -28.65 77.97 -85.93
C LEU A 915 -29.35 77.87 -87.28
#